data_AF-A0A9P1DWD8-F1
#
_entry.id   AF-A0A9P1DWD8-F1
#
_cell.length_a   1.000
_cell.length_b   1.000
_cell.length_c   1.000
_cell.angle_alpha   90.00
_cell.angle_beta   90.00
_cell.angle_gamma   90.00
#
_symmetry.space_group_name_H-M   'P 1'
#
loop_
_entity.id
_entity.type
_entity.pdbx_description
1 polymer ?
#
loop_
_entity_poly.entity_id
_entity_poly.type
_entity_poly.pdbx_seq_one_letter_code
_entity_poly.pdbx_strand_id
1 'polypeptide(L)'
;MTQDLVHLSLHFDGCRIQGRALDTASMCQESSEWIAKETGFQVVVKQKKHLLLAELLGRDGRVCDTLSLSSSFDYSANGILTCLAYIADLWSPLDAWLQEHKANIEGGQTHRSYKECFKAADVAFSVDIGFCAEKTGKYLLHCEHNGSPLVLGCVMAEETCKVLVRDTVYALSADAFKACAEESIDYASLVTFRMLKAGEKPRQESEVLLELQAGFDLSGGAELEMLCECEGLLENSDDEGMAGSHVDESIVQVGEELLALLAEERGEVLDSTETVHEGSMHRCPFCPFRQFPRPSRVMEHVQKYHTTKRQFCCSGTKQVRVIQALFDDDQLRNIQPSARYLRRSAAVLRTSIGNEDGSINHLDRRLRLVLTEKGPVYKSLQHVAENETVYRRAKNLYYTHGFADMLFQEMMVSNAKMKQASRLKLVDMYPLDALFVAASRLALRLAASGSKLTGLLPQHVRHWWPLVEDIFYSDAVNQLFAQSMAEAVHHTEFESVSVDATLKCCLSILGQSSYRAGPQERASAAFTGKDCFRKVLTVRGRTGCVLLMAPTPNEEAPAIAERIAESLPEDGLRQTRIVCTDDPSAHLLSTLRNVMPKLEPFNGIQDVSFDHITKTRREQILSGGMGKAKAESLLDSLDAAKPWQCERDCVEAMAAFVRCFPDDVDKIIPGPNRSGRQVLYTACAPARMQWYFNNIRARHSMRPDRVVLLPAGTTSNEALHAEVRAWFRETQQMHKSTLEIKLRVLHLSKLMTHHAGMYRPTLRQIPSGLVLARSVVSSAWNRRKPWSKFAGQSGKAHLPLNERRQQEASLVKAHASKKPAANIKRPAAMRHCAKKPATHVLPQKVRRTPFNRVRVSTCRIMGKKRQGGLKA
;
A
#
# COMPACT_ATOMS: atom_id res chain seq x y z
N MET A 1 9.90 -40.00 -25.36
CA MET A 1 9.87 -39.02 -24.27
C MET A 1 8.51 -38.36 -24.01
N THR A 2 7.43 -38.72 -24.70
CA THR A 2 6.13 -38.01 -24.61
C THR A 2 5.12 -38.61 -23.62
N GLN A 3 5.38 -39.78 -23.03
CA GLN A 3 4.41 -40.46 -22.15
C GLN A 3 4.49 -40.02 -20.67
N ASP A 4 5.60 -39.39 -20.24
CA ASP A 4 5.81 -38.99 -18.84
C ASP A 4 5.69 -37.47 -18.60
N LEU A 5 5.39 -36.71 -19.65
CA LEU A 5 5.35 -35.25 -19.63
C LEU A 5 3.92 -34.76 -19.39
N VAL A 6 3.67 -34.21 -18.20
CA VAL A 6 2.36 -33.75 -17.73
C VAL A 6 2.08 -32.30 -18.13
N HIS A 7 3.12 -31.47 -18.23
CA HIS A 7 3.01 -30.06 -18.63
C HIS A 7 4.31 -29.55 -19.27
N LEU A 8 4.19 -28.75 -20.33
CA LEU A 8 5.28 -28.01 -20.95
C LEU A 8 4.80 -26.57 -21.20
N SER A 9 5.51 -25.58 -20.68
CA SER A 9 5.25 -24.17 -20.96
C SER A 9 6.54 -23.45 -21.36
N LEU A 10 6.46 -22.65 -22.43
CA LEU A 10 7.56 -21.84 -22.92
C LEU A 10 7.46 -20.44 -22.30
N HIS A 11 8.55 -19.97 -21.71
CA HIS A 11 8.68 -18.65 -21.10
C HIS A 11 9.77 -17.86 -21.85
N PHE A 12 9.76 -16.53 -21.66
CA PHE A 12 10.76 -15.64 -22.29
C PHE A 12 12.20 -15.97 -21.86
N ASP A 13 12.36 -16.62 -20.71
CA ASP A 13 13.61 -16.91 -20.03
C ASP A 13 13.88 -18.42 -19.86
N GLY A 14 13.14 -19.29 -20.55
CA GLY A 14 13.35 -20.73 -20.55
C GLY A 14 12.11 -21.58 -20.81
N CYS A 15 12.25 -22.90 -20.70
CA CYS A 15 11.15 -23.86 -20.81
C CYS A 15 10.84 -24.43 -19.42
N ARG A 16 9.58 -24.44 -19.00
CA ARG A 16 9.14 -25.10 -17.77
C ARG A 16 8.48 -26.41 -18.13
N ILE A 17 8.95 -27.48 -17.50
CA ILE A 17 8.54 -28.85 -17.79
C ILE A 17 8.08 -29.50 -16.48
N GLN A 18 6.96 -30.22 -16.50
CA GLN A 18 6.44 -30.99 -15.38
C GLN A 18 6.11 -32.40 -15.86
N GLY A 19 6.54 -33.43 -15.14
CA GLY A 19 6.38 -34.83 -15.54
C GLY A 19 6.75 -35.79 -14.43
N ARG A 20 6.40 -37.08 -14.58
CA ARG A 20 6.79 -38.13 -13.64
C ARG A 20 8.20 -38.61 -14.00
N ALA A 21 9.14 -38.54 -13.06
CA ALA A 21 10.53 -39.02 -13.24
C ALA A 21 11.29 -38.42 -14.45
N LEU A 22 11.27 -37.09 -14.60
CA LEU A 22 12.03 -36.40 -15.64
C LEU A 22 13.52 -36.30 -15.28
N ASP A 23 14.39 -36.89 -16.10
CA ASP A 23 15.84 -36.64 -16.04
C ASP A 23 16.18 -35.31 -16.73
N THR A 24 16.26 -34.25 -15.94
CA THR A 24 16.44 -32.89 -16.44
C THR A 24 17.82 -32.68 -17.06
N ALA A 25 18.85 -33.41 -16.63
CA ALA A 25 20.20 -33.28 -17.16
C ALA A 25 20.27 -33.83 -18.59
N SER A 26 19.76 -35.04 -18.81
CA SER A 26 19.67 -35.66 -20.13
C SER A 26 18.83 -34.82 -21.09
N MET A 27 17.69 -34.28 -20.63
CA MET A 27 16.84 -33.41 -21.47
C MET A 27 17.54 -32.12 -21.88
N CYS A 28 18.31 -31.49 -20.99
CA CYS A 28 19.08 -30.29 -21.31
C CYS A 28 20.19 -30.59 -22.34
N GLN A 29 20.88 -31.72 -22.17
CA GLN A 29 21.93 -32.16 -23.09
C GLN A 29 21.35 -32.49 -24.48
N GLU A 30 20.31 -33.33 -24.54
CA GLU A 30 19.67 -33.70 -25.80
C GLU A 30 19.07 -32.49 -26.53
N SER A 31 18.50 -31.53 -25.80
CA SER A 31 18.00 -30.29 -26.40
C SER A 31 19.13 -29.44 -26.99
N SER A 32 20.28 -29.40 -26.31
CA SER A 32 21.48 -28.68 -26.77
C SER A 32 22.05 -29.33 -28.04
N GLU A 33 22.21 -30.65 -28.02
CA GLU A 33 22.68 -31.44 -29.17
C GLU A 33 21.70 -31.35 -30.35
N TRP A 34 20.39 -31.31 -30.05
CA TRP A 34 19.37 -31.21 -31.07
C TRP A 34 19.36 -29.86 -31.77
N ILE A 35 19.48 -28.76 -31.01
CA ILE A 35 19.60 -27.42 -31.59
C ILE A 35 20.89 -27.30 -32.42
N ALA A 36 22.00 -27.84 -31.93
CA ALA A 36 23.25 -27.85 -32.68
C ALA A 36 23.13 -28.62 -34.01
N LYS A 37 22.42 -29.74 -34.00
CA LYS A 37 22.18 -30.56 -35.19
C LYS A 37 21.26 -29.89 -36.22
N GLU A 38 20.16 -29.25 -35.79
CA GLU A 38 19.20 -28.64 -36.73
C GLU A 38 19.61 -27.26 -37.22
N THR A 39 20.27 -26.50 -36.37
CA THR A 39 20.51 -25.07 -36.62
C THR A 39 21.99 -24.75 -36.86
N GLY A 40 22.90 -25.68 -36.52
CA GLY A 40 24.34 -25.47 -36.54
C GLY A 40 24.88 -24.64 -35.39
N PHE A 41 24.01 -24.08 -34.52
CA PHE A 41 24.42 -23.26 -33.38
C PHE A 41 24.77 -24.13 -32.16
N GLN A 42 25.98 -23.98 -31.65
CA GLN A 42 26.40 -24.57 -30.39
C GLN A 42 25.77 -23.79 -29.23
N VAL A 43 24.79 -24.40 -28.57
CA VAL A 43 24.08 -23.82 -27.41
C VAL A 43 24.16 -24.77 -26.23
N VAL A 44 24.13 -24.23 -25.00
CA VAL A 44 24.09 -25.01 -23.76
C VAL A 44 22.80 -24.68 -23.01
N VAL A 45 21.85 -25.61 -23.04
CA VAL A 45 20.60 -25.52 -22.27
C VAL A 45 20.86 -25.99 -20.84
N LYS A 46 20.33 -25.28 -19.84
CA LYS A 46 20.46 -25.62 -18.41
C LYS A 46 19.13 -25.49 -17.69
N GLN A 47 18.98 -26.22 -16.58
CA GLN A 47 17.83 -26.07 -15.69
C GLN A 47 17.86 -24.72 -14.97
N LYS A 48 16.76 -23.97 -15.04
CA LYS A 48 16.58 -22.74 -14.27
C LYS A 48 16.13 -23.05 -12.83
N LYS A 49 16.91 -22.69 -11.83
CA LYS A 49 16.59 -22.81 -10.40
C LYS A 49 16.37 -21.41 -9.82
N HIS A 50 15.20 -21.15 -9.22
CA HIS A 50 14.92 -19.89 -8.52
C HIS A 50 15.39 -20.03 -7.07
N LEU A 51 16.57 -19.54 -6.76
CA LEU A 51 17.17 -19.61 -5.42
C LEU A 51 17.49 -18.21 -4.91
N LEU A 52 17.34 -18.01 -3.61
CA LEU A 52 17.75 -16.81 -2.89
C LEU A 52 19.28 -16.81 -2.70
N LEU A 53 19.90 -15.65 -2.52
CA LEU A 53 21.36 -15.55 -2.38
C LEU A 53 21.91 -16.45 -1.26
N ALA A 54 21.25 -16.48 -0.10
CA ALA A 54 21.65 -17.35 1.01
C ALA A 54 21.59 -18.86 0.67
N GLU A 55 20.64 -19.28 -0.17
CA GLU A 55 20.51 -20.68 -0.62
C GLU A 55 21.59 -21.04 -1.64
N LEU A 56 21.94 -20.11 -2.53
CA LEU A 56 23.05 -20.27 -3.47
C LEU A 56 24.40 -20.34 -2.74
N LEU A 57 24.59 -19.53 -1.71
CA LEU A 57 25.76 -19.62 -0.83
C LEU A 57 25.85 -20.96 -0.10
N GLY A 58 24.73 -21.49 0.38
CA GLY A 58 24.67 -22.83 0.99
C GLY A 58 24.99 -23.95 0.00
N ARG A 59 24.64 -23.78 -1.28
CA ARG A 59 24.88 -24.75 -2.35
C ARG A 59 26.33 -24.73 -2.86
N ASP A 60 26.86 -23.54 -3.14
CA ASP A 60 28.10 -23.35 -3.89
C ASP A 60 29.28 -22.95 -2.98
N GLY A 61 29.01 -22.50 -1.76
CA GLY A 61 30.00 -22.17 -0.76
C GLY A 61 30.45 -23.39 0.05
N ARG A 62 31.73 -23.44 0.40
CA ARG A 62 32.25 -24.44 1.35
C ARG A 62 32.09 -23.91 2.77
N VAL A 63 31.41 -24.66 3.64
CA VAL A 63 31.37 -24.34 5.07
C VAL A 63 32.79 -24.34 5.63
N CYS A 64 33.22 -23.18 6.14
CA CYS A 64 34.54 -22.95 6.69
C CYS A 64 34.53 -22.95 8.22
N ASP A 65 33.43 -22.49 8.83
CA ASP A 65 33.28 -22.37 10.28
C ASP A 65 31.79 -22.31 10.67
N THR A 66 31.47 -22.65 11.91
CA THR A 66 30.14 -22.47 12.52
C THR A 66 30.35 -21.85 13.89
N LEU A 67 29.88 -20.61 14.05
CA LEU A 67 30.10 -19.78 15.23
C LEU A 67 29.13 -20.18 16.34
N SER A 68 29.66 -20.38 17.55
CA SER A 68 28.84 -20.53 18.75
C SER A 68 28.40 -19.15 19.26
N LEU A 69 27.21 -18.71 18.87
CA LEU A 69 26.67 -17.40 19.24
C LEU A 69 26.15 -17.38 20.69
N SER A 70 26.31 -16.24 21.38
CA SER A 70 25.66 -16.01 22.68
C SER A 70 24.14 -15.87 22.49
N SER A 71 23.35 -16.09 23.54
CA SER A 71 21.89 -15.90 23.48
C SER A 71 21.45 -14.49 23.08
N SER A 72 22.34 -13.50 23.24
CA SER A 72 22.12 -12.14 22.76
C SER A 72 22.30 -12.02 21.24
N PHE A 73 23.31 -12.66 20.66
CA PHE A 73 23.56 -12.62 19.20
C PHE A 73 22.70 -13.60 18.40
N ASP A 74 22.24 -14.68 19.03
CA ASP A 74 21.37 -15.69 18.42
C ASP A 74 19.90 -15.24 18.30
N TYR A 75 19.57 -14.07 18.84
CA TYR A 75 18.23 -13.49 18.72
C TYR A 75 17.99 -12.92 17.32
N SER A 76 16.85 -13.27 16.70
CA SER A 76 16.54 -12.95 15.30
C SER A 76 16.60 -11.46 14.96
N ALA A 77 16.28 -10.58 15.91
CA ALA A 77 16.33 -9.12 15.73
C ALA A 77 17.75 -8.53 15.66
N ASN A 78 18.77 -9.31 16.04
CA ASN A 78 20.15 -8.85 16.20
C ASN A 78 21.06 -9.22 15.02
N GLY A 79 20.50 -9.67 13.90
CA GLY A 79 21.27 -10.17 12.77
C GLY A 79 22.33 -9.20 12.23
N ILE A 80 22.01 -7.90 12.21
CA ILE A 80 22.96 -6.85 11.78
C ILE A 80 24.14 -6.76 12.75
N LEU A 81 23.88 -6.79 14.07
CA LEU A 81 24.93 -6.72 15.09
C LEU A 81 25.80 -7.97 15.09
N THR A 82 25.22 -9.14 14.86
CA THR A 82 25.99 -10.40 14.71
C THR A 82 26.91 -10.34 13.49
N CYS A 83 26.41 -9.87 12.34
CA CYS A 83 27.23 -9.72 11.15
C CYS A 83 28.32 -8.65 11.32
N LEU A 84 28.03 -7.55 12.02
CA LEU A 84 29.00 -6.51 12.38
C LEU A 84 30.09 -7.05 13.31
N ALA A 85 29.71 -7.78 14.36
CA ALA A 85 30.64 -8.40 15.29
C ALA A 85 31.60 -9.33 14.55
N TYR A 86 31.10 -10.09 13.58
CA TYR A 86 31.91 -10.95 12.72
C TYR A 86 32.87 -10.16 11.81
N ILE A 87 32.37 -9.23 10.98
CA ILE A 87 33.24 -8.56 10.00
C ILE A 87 34.23 -7.60 10.66
N ALA A 88 33.87 -6.98 11.78
CA ALA A 88 34.69 -5.98 12.47
C ALA A 88 35.48 -6.55 13.66
N ASP A 89 35.26 -7.81 14.03
CA ASP A 89 35.83 -8.45 15.23
C ASP A 89 35.47 -7.71 16.53
N LEU A 90 34.18 -7.40 16.68
CA LEU A 90 33.62 -6.58 17.76
C LEU A 90 32.68 -7.38 18.69
N TRP A 91 32.91 -8.68 18.84
CA TRP A 91 32.07 -9.58 19.64
C TRP A 91 31.87 -9.10 21.08
N SER A 92 32.95 -8.89 21.84
CA SER A 92 32.89 -8.46 23.24
C SER A 92 32.21 -7.10 23.48
N PRO A 93 32.57 -6.01 22.76
CA PRO A 93 31.92 -4.70 22.98
C PRO A 93 30.45 -4.69 22.58
N LEU A 94 30.06 -5.41 21.51
CA LEU A 94 28.67 -5.48 21.09
C LEU A 94 27.83 -6.39 22.00
N ASP A 95 28.39 -7.47 22.56
CA ASP A 95 27.70 -8.29 23.55
C ASP A 95 27.40 -7.47 24.81
N ALA A 96 28.38 -6.70 25.31
CA ALA A 96 28.19 -5.81 26.46
C ALA A 96 27.10 -4.76 26.19
N TRP A 97 27.10 -4.15 25.00
CA TRP A 97 26.06 -3.21 24.58
C TRP A 97 24.67 -3.86 24.52
N LEU A 98 24.57 -5.08 23.98
CA LEU A 98 23.34 -5.86 23.93
C LEU A 98 22.79 -6.21 25.32
N GLN A 99 23.66 -6.54 26.28
CA GLN A 99 23.25 -6.80 27.67
C GLN A 99 22.73 -5.53 28.36
N GLU A 100 23.34 -4.37 28.11
CA GLU A 100 22.88 -3.08 28.66
C GLU A 100 21.51 -2.65 28.08
N HIS A 101 21.22 -3.02 26.84
CA HIS A 101 19.99 -2.66 26.12
C HIS A 101 18.95 -3.78 26.07
N LYS A 102 19.04 -4.75 26.99
CA LYS A 102 18.18 -5.95 27.03
C LYS A 102 16.69 -5.63 27.26
N ALA A 103 16.39 -4.58 28.04
CA ALA A 103 15.01 -4.14 28.34
C ALA A 103 14.23 -3.61 27.11
N ASN A 104 14.93 -3.17 26.04
CA ASN A 104 14.27 -2.71 24.81
C ASN A 104 13.68 -3.88 24.00
N ILE A 105 14.17 -5.10 24.19
CA ILE A 105 13.68 -6.31 23.54
C ILE A 105 12.39 -6.79 24.22
N GLU A 106 12.30 -6.66 25.56
CA GLU A 106 11.11 -7.03 26.34
C GLU A 106 9.93 -6.05 26.15
N GLY A 107 10.20 -4.84 25.62
CA GLY A 107 9.20 -3.80 25.33
C GLY A 107 8.59 -3.82 23.92
N GLY A 108 8.87 -4.84 23.11
CA GLY A 108 8.24 -5.02 21.79
C GLY A 108 8.88 -4.29 20.60
N GLN A 109 10.12 -3.79 20.73
CA GLN A 109 10.90 -3.35 19.56
C GLN A 109 11.44 -4.59 18.82
N THR A 110 10.94 -4.85 17.60
CA THR A 110 11.18 -6.13 16.93
C THR A 110 12.43 -6.21 16.06
N HIS A 111 13.00 -5.10 15.55
CA HIS A 111 14.27 -5.07 14.79
C HIS A 111 14.99 -3.72 14.90
N ARG A 112 16.34 -3.71 14.77
CA ARG A 112 17.19 -2.49 14.79
C ARG A 112 17.59 -2.07 13.38
N SER A 113 17.80 -0.77 13.15
CA SER A 113 18.28 -0.27 11.85
C SER A 113 19.81 -0.33 11.72
N TYR A 114 20.32 -0.36 10.48
CA TYR A 114 21.77 -0.29 10.23
C TYR A 114 22.40 0.96 10.88
N LYS A 115 21.69 2.09 10.91
CA LYS A 115 22.13 3.34 11.54
C LYS A 115 22.36 3.18 13.04
N GLU A 116 21.41 2.55 13.73
CA GLU A 116 21.52 2.26 15.16
C GLU A 116 22.68 1.28 15.42
N CYS A 117 22.78 0.23 14.62
CA CYS A 117 23.83 -0.78 14.75
C CYS A 117 25.23 -0.23 14.46
N PHE A 118 25.40 0.62 13.45
CA PHE A 118 26.68 1.25 13.12
C PHE A 118 27.12 2.23 14.19
N LYS A 119 26.17 2.97 14.77
CA LYS A 119 26.45 3.83 15.93
C LYS A 119 26.85 3.03 17.16
N ALA A 120 26.21 1.89 17.41
CA ALA A 120 26.57 1.00 18.52
C ALA A 120 27.98 0.39 18.35
N ALA A 121 28.34 0.04 17.11
CA ALA A 121 29.66 -0.52 16.77
C ALA A 121 30.77 0.53 16.58
N ASP A 122 30.44 1.84 16.57
CA ASP A 122 31.35 2.95 16.27
C ASP A 122 32.11 2.77 14.94
N VAL A 123 31.38 2.41 13.88
CA VAL A 123 31.91 2.09 12.54
C VAL A 123 31.25 2.93 11.47
N ALA A 124 32.01 3.26 10.42
CA ALA A 124 31.53 4.01 9.27
C ALA A 124 31.41 3.12 8.03
N PHE A 125 30.37 3.34 7.23
CA PHE A 125 30.09 2.59 6.01
C PHE A 125 29.78 3.52 4.83
N SER A 126 30.08 3.08 3.61
CA SER A 126 29.44 3.58 2.38
C SER A 126 28.35 2.61 1.95
N VAL A 127 27.29 3.11 1.33
CA VAL A 127 26.14 2.31 0.92
C VAL A 127 25.92 2.46 -0.58
N ASP A 128 25.71 1.33 -1.25
CA ASP A 128 25.42 1.26 -2.68
C ASP A 128 24.25 0.28 -2.92
N ILE A 129 23.35 0.61 -3.85
CA ILE A 129 22.25 -0.27 -4.26
C ILE A 129 22.77 -1.33 -5.24
N GLY A 130 22.32 -2.56 -5.09
CA GLY A 130 22.79 -3.73 -5.82
C GLY A 130 23.98 -4.41 -5.15
N PHE A 131 24.54 -5.40 -5.85
CA PHE A 131 25.77 -6.07 -5.44
C PHE A 131 27.01 -5.24 -5.81
N CYS A 132 27.77 -4.79 -4.81
CA CYS A 132 28.98 -3.95 -5.01
C CYS A 132 30.21 -4.46 -4.24
N ALA A 133 30.20 -5.71 -3.81
CA ALA A 133 31.29 -6.34 -3.06
C ALA A 133 32.41 -6.88 -3.98
N GLU A 134 32.92 -6.04 -4.89
CA GLU A 134 33.87 -6.45 -5.95
C GLU A 134 35.34 -6.25 -5.58
N LYS A 135 35.65 -5.58 -4.46
CA LYS A 135 37.02 -5.22 -4.06
C LYS A 135 37.33 -5.81 -2.69
N THR A 136 38.63 -5.94 -2.39
CA THR A 136 39.10 -6.31 -1.05
C THR A 136 38.53 -5.35 0.00
N GLY A 137 37.86 -5.90 1.02
CA GLY A 137 37.15 -5.12 2.02
C GLY A 137 36.18 -5.93 2.88
N LYS A 138 35.53 -5.24 3.82
CA LYS A 138 34.52 -5.79 4.71
C LYS A 138 33.17 -5.19 4.35
N TYR A 139 32.15 -6.03 4.22
CA TYR A 139 30.84 -5.65 3.67
C TYR A 139 29.71 -6.27 4.48
N LEU A 140 28.56 -5.61 4.51
CA LEU A 140 27.27 -6.22 4.85
C LEU A 140 26.41 -6.21 3.60
N LEU A 141 25.71 -7.30 3.35
CA LEU A 141 24.71 -7.39 2.28
C LEU A 141 23.32 -7.55 2.87
N HIS A 142 22.44 -6.62 2.55
CA HIS A 142 21.01 -6.73 2.84
C HIS A 142 20.31 -7.45 1.69
N CYS A 143 19.53 -8.47 2.01
CA CYS A 143 18.79 -9.29 1.07
C CYS A 143 17.29 -9.22 1.41
N GLU A 144 16.43 -9.06 0.42
CA GLU A 144 14.97 -9.04 0.61
C GLU A 144 14.44 -10.36 1.18
N HIS A 145 15.05 -11.48 0.79
CA HIS A 145 14.80 -12.82 1.29
C HIS A 145 13.29 -13.15 1.42
N ASN A 146 12.58 -13.02 0.28
CA ASN A 146 11.15 -13.31 0.15
C ASN A 146 10.24 -12.53 1.12
N GLY A 147 10.58 -11.26 1.35
CA GLY A 147 9.84 -10.35 2.23
C GLY A 147 10.20 -10.46 3.71
N SER A 148 11.26 -11.21 4.05
CA SER A 148 11.81 -11.35 5.41
C SER A 148 13.29 -10.96 5.41
N PRO A 149 13.61 -9.66 5.48
CA PRO A 149 14.95 -9.18 5.14
C PRO A 149 16.07 -9.80 5.98
N LEU A 150 17.08 -10.32 5.28
CA LEU A 150 18.24 -11.02 5.83
C LEU A 150 19.50 -10.18 5.63
N VAL A 151 20.45 -10.27 6.56
CA VAL A 151 21.77 -9.63 6.45
C VAL A 151 22.87 -10.68 6.43
N LEU A 152 23.85 -10.48 5.54
CA LEU A 152 25.03 -11.33 5.40
C LEU A 152 26.30 -10.53 5.73
N GLY A 153 27.19 -11.10 6.52
CA GLY A 153 28.49 -10.50 6.85
C GLY A 153 29.59 -11.00 5.92
N CYS A 154 30.15 -10.15 5.06
CA CYS A 154 31.08 -10.57 4.00
C CYS A 154 32.47 -9.98 4.19
N VAL A 155 33.50 -10.82 4.09
CA VAL A 155 34.91 -10.43 4.09
C VAL A 155 35.54 -10.82 2.75
N MET A 156 35.79 -9.82 1.90
CA MET A 156 36.39 -9.99 0.58
C MET A 156 37.92 -9.85 0.65
N ALA A 157 38.63 -10.86 0.16
CA ALA A 157 40.05 -10.82 -0.19
C ALA A 157 40.22 -10.86 -1.72
N GLU A 158 41.46 -10.80 -2.23
CA GLU A 158 41.73 -10.65 -3.67
C GLU A 158 41.09 -11.74 -4.55
N GLU A 159 41.11 -13.01 -4.12
CA GLU A 159 40.54 -14.13 -4.88
C GLU A 159 39.46 -14.91 -4.11
N THR A 160 39.28 -14.63 -2.82
CA THR A 160 38.40 -15.41 -1.94
C THR A 160 37.49 -14.51 -1.11
N CYS A 161 36.27 -14.99 -0.84
CA CYS A 161 35.31 -14.37 0.05
C CYS A 161 34.96 -15.32 1.20
N LYS A 162 34.76 -14.77 2.40
CA LYS A 162 34.07 -15.44 3.51
C LYS A 162 32.76 -14.72 3.81
N VAL A 163 31.65 -15.46 3.86
CA VAL A 163 30.30 -14.93 4.08
C VAL A 163 29.66 -15.62 5.28
N LEU A 164 29.34 -14.85 6.32
CA LEU A 164 28.53 -15.29 7.45
C LEU A 164 27.05 -15.19 7.09
N VAL A 165 26.35 -16.31 7.27
CA VAL A 165 24.89 -16.41 7.19
C VAL A 165 24.40 -17.03 8.50
N ARG A 166 23.66 -16.26 9.30
CA ARG A 166 23.29 -16.62 10.68
C ARG A 166 24.53 -16.92 11.54
N ASP A 167 24.81 -18.20 11.75
CA ASP A 167 25.93 -18.75 12.54
C ASP A 167 27.00 -19.42 11.66
N THR A 168 26.73 -19.62 10.37
CA THR A 168 27.56 -20.44 9.49
C THR A 168 28.37 -19.56 8.53
N VAL A 169 29.68 -19.80 8.46
CA VAL A 169 30.61 -19.08 7.58
C VAL A 169 30.91 -19.92 6.35
N TYR A 170 30.54 -19.41 5.19
CA TYR A 170 30.83 -20.00 3.89
C TYR A 170 32.07 -19.36 3.27
N ALA A 171 32.94 -20.17 2.66
CA ALA A 171 34.09 -19.74 1.88
C ALA A 171 33.90 -20.09 0.41
N LEU A 172 34.16 -19.12 -0.47
CA LEU A 172 34.02 -19.24 -1.92
C LEU A 172 34.99 -18.29 -2.63
N SER A 173 35.23 -18.49 -3.94
CA SER A 173 36.00 -17.51 -4.72
C SER A 173 35.20 -16.22 -4.92
N ALA A 174 35.89 -15.11 -5.17
CA ALA A 174 35.22 -13.84 -5.45
C ALA A 174 34.28 -13.94 -6.67
N ASP A 175 34.69 -14.66 -7.71
CA ASP A 175 33.88 -14.90 -8.90
C ASP A 175 32.65 -15.77 -8.62
N ALA A 176 32.80 -16.83 -7.80
CA ALA A 176 31.68 -17.66 -7.39
C ALA A 176 30.67 -16.86 -6.56
N PHE A 177 31.13 -15.94 -5.72
CA PHE A 177 30.23 -15.10 -4.94
C PHE A 177 29.43 -14.13 -5.80
N LYS A 178 30.10 -13.50 -6.77
CA LYS A 178 29.44 -12.64 -7.76
C LYS A 178 28.43 -13.43 -8.60
N ALA A 179 28.79 -14.63 -9.04
CA ALA A 179 27.87 -15.51 -9.76
C ALA A 179 26.65 -15.89 -8.90
N CYS A 180 26.84 -16.23 -7.62
CA CYS A 180 25.73 -16.48 -6.69
C CYS A 180 24.80 -15.26 -6.56
N ALA A 181 25.35 -14.04 -6.51
CA ALA A 181 24.55 -12.83 -6.48
C ALA A 181 23.77 -12.63 -7.79
N GLU A 182 24.42 -12.72 -8.95
CA GLU A 182 23.77 -12.51 -10.26
C GLU A 182 22.71 -13.58 -10.59
N GLU A 183 22.90 -14.82 -10.12
CA GLU A 183 21.93 -15.90 -10.26
C GLU A 183 20.75 -15.81 -9.27
N SER A 184 20.87 -15.00 -8.21
CA SER A 184 19.87 -14.95 -7.16
C SER A 184 18.63 -14.16 -7.57
N ILE A 185 17.46 -14.59 -7.08
CA ILE A 185 16.20 -13.88 -7.37
C ILE A 185 16.08 -12.54 -6.64
N ASP A 186 16.86 -12.33 -5.58
CA ASP A 186 16.95 -11.08 -4.81
C ASP A 186 18.03 -10.11 -5.34
N TYR A 187 18.72 -10.43 -6.44
CA TYR A 187 19.79 -9.60 -7.00
C TYR A 187 19.41 -8.12 -7.16
N ALA A 188 18.22 -7.85 -7.68
CA ALA A 188 17.73 -6.50 -7.94
C ALA A 188 17.38 -5.70 -6.67
N SER A 189 17.20 -6.39 -5.53
CA SER A 189 16.87 -5.79 -4.23
C SER A 189 18.02 -5.84 -3.23
N LEU A 190 19.22 -6.29 -3.64
CA LEU A 190 20.41 -6.26 -2.79
C LEU A 190 20.82 -4.83 -2.44
N VAL A 191 21.29 -4.61 -1.21
CA VAL A 191 21.96 -3.37 -0.81
C VAL A 191 23.29 -3.72 -0.16
N THR A 192 24.36 -3.10 -0.66
CA THR A 192 25.73 -3.33 -0.19
C THR A 192 26.19 -2.21 0.72
N PHE A 193 26.55 -2.55 1.96
CA PHE A 193 27.20 -1.65 2.90
C PHE A 193 28.68 -2.01 2.96
N ARG A 194 29.56 -1.12 2.50
CA ARG A 194 31.01 -1.32 2.57
C ARG A 194 31.60 -0.57 3.76
N MET A 195 32.33 -1.27 4.62
CA MET A 195 32.98 -0.67 5.77
C MET A 195 34.15 0.22 5.32
N LEU A 196 34.17 1.46 5.81
CA LEU A 196 35.19 2.47 5.47
C LEU A 196 36.42 2.33 6.36
N LYS A 197 37.60 2.68 5.82
CA LYS A 197 38.82 2.76 6.62
C LYS A 197 38.85 4.08 7.41
N ALA A 198 39.61 4.10 8.51
CA ALA A 198 39.77 5.29 9.33
C ALA A 198 40.27 6.49 8.48
N GLY A 199 39.48 7.57 8.44
CA GLY A 199 39.79 8.79 7.68
C GLY A 199 39.12 8.89 6.30
N GLU A 200 38.50 7.82 5.78
CA GLU A 200 37.63 7.88 4.60
C GLU A 200 36.28 8.51 4.96
N LYS A 201 35.78 9.43 4.13
CA LYS A 201 34.47 10.05 4.34
C LYS A 201 33.38 9.27 3.59
N PRO A 202 32.22 9.02 4.22
CA PRO A 202 31.09 8.43 3.53
C PRO A 202 30.62 9.37 2.40
N ARG A 203 30.17 8.79 1.28
CA ARG A 203 29.47 9.54 0.22
C ARG A 203 28.12 9.98 0.78
N GLN A 204 27.75 11.24 0.58
CA GLN A 204 26.55 11.87 1.16
C GLN A 204 25.21 11.42 0.55
N GLU A 205 25.20 10.44 -0.37
CA GLU A 205 24.06 10.22 -1.27
C GLU A 205 23.05 9.14 -0.82
N SER A 206 23.16 8.52 0.36
CA SER A 206 22.23 7.42 0.74
C SER A 206 22.01 7.19 2.24
N GLU A 207 21.89 8.24 3.06
CA GLU A 207 21.57 8.07 4.50
C GLU A 207 20.27 7.29 4.78
N VAL A 208 19.30 7.33 3.86
CA VAL A 208 18.02 6.60 3.98
C VAL A 208 18.20 5.08 4.06
N LEU A 209 19.20 4.53 3.36
CA LEU A 209 19.45 3.09 3.35
C LEU A 209 19.98 2.59 4.70
N LEU A 210 20.47 3.49 5.55
CA LEU A 210 20.87 3.16 6.92
C LEU A 210 19.65 2.88 7.82
N GLU A 211 18.44 3.28 7.42
CA GLU A 211 17.20 2.99 8.17
C GLU A 211 16.64 1.59 7.86
N LEU A 212 17.22 0.85 6.91
CA LEU A 212 16.87 -0.55 6.65
C LEU A 212 17.09 -1.42 7.89
N GLN A 213 16.27 -2.46 8.03
CA GLN A 213 16.30 -3.42 9.14
C GLN A 213 16.37 -4.85 8.60
N ALA A 214 17.12 -5.73 9.26
CA ALA A 214 17.28 -7.12 8.87
C ALA A 214 17.51 -8.02 10.09
N GLY A 215 17.13 -9.30 9.97
CA GLY A 215 17.24 -10.28 11.03
C GLY A 215 17.60 -11.69 10.54
N PHE A 216 17.56 -12.67 11.44
CA PHE A 216 17.89 -14.06 11.12
C PHE A 216 16.69 -14.98 10.92
N ASP A 217 15.50 -14.73 11.46
CA ASP A 217 14.39 -15.70 11.38
C ASP A 217 13.01 -15.03 11.25
N LEU A 218 12.27 -15.45 10.23
CA LEU A 218 10.80 -15.39 10.20
C LEU A 218 10.24 -16.79 9.83
N SER A 219 10.85 -17.86 10.32
CA SER A 219 10.17 -19.15 10.48
C SER A 219 9.37 -19.16 11.79
N GLY A 220 8.35 -18.33 11.82
CA GLY A 220 7.45 -18.21 12.94
C GLY A 220 6.49 -17.10 12.61
N GLY A 221 5.25 -17.45 12.29
CA GLY A 221 4.19 -16.46 12.27
C GLY A 221 4.22 -15.77 13.63
N ALA A 222 4.76 -14.55 13.67
CA ALA A 222 4.61 -13.70 14.83
C ALA A 222 3.13 -13.71 15.15
N GLU A 223 2.80 -14.16 16.36
CA GLU A 223 1.44 -14.25 16.88
C GLU A 223 0.69 -12.98 16.51
N LEU A 224 -0.13 -13.10 15.47
CA LEU A 224 -0.82 -12.00 14.81
C LEU A 224 -2.08 -11.61 15.61
N GLU A 225 -2.03 -11.74 16.93
CA GLU A 225 -3.16 -11.55 17.85
C GLU A 225 -2.96 -10.46 18.90
N MET A 226 -1.76 -9.89 19.06
CA MET A 226 -1.49 -8.92 20.13
C MET A 226 -0.94 -7.54 19.71
N LEU A 227 -1.21 -7.10 18.48
CA LEU A 227 -1.11 -5.67 18.11
C LEU A 227 -2.50 -5.06 18.06
N CYS A 228 -3.08 -4.84 19.24
CA CYS A 228 -4.29 -4.05 19.40
C CYS A 228 -4.20 -3.21 20.66
N GLU A 229 -3.40 -2.14 20.60
CA GLU A 229 -3.56 -0.92 21.41
C GLU A 229 -2.67 0.18 20.79
N CYS A 230 -3.15 0.79 19.71
CA CYS A 230 -2.58 2.08 19.27
C CYS A 230 -3.23 3.17 20.12
N GLU A 231 -2.66 3.45 21.30
CA GLU A 231 -2.71 4.81 21.82
C GLU A 231 -1.83 5.68 20.93
N GLY A 232 -2.46 6.68 20.32
CA GLY A 232 -1.88 7.45 19.23
C GLY A 232 -0.60 8.17 19.60
N LEU A 233 0.30 8.29 18.63
CA LEU A 233 1.23 9.40 18.40
C LEU A 233 2.11 9.06 17.17
N LEU A 234 1.60 9.23 15.94
CA LEU A 234 2.44 9.37 14.73
C LEU A 234 1.71 10.27 13.70
N GLU A 235 2.27 11.45 13.45
CA GLU A 235 1.70 12.55 12.64
C GLU A 235 1.78 12.35 11.11
N ASN A 236 1.81 11.12 10.60
CA ASN A 236 1.86 10.83 9.16
C ASN A 236 0.76 9.84 8.72
N SER A 237 -0.51 10.12 9.01
CA SER A 237 -1.64 9.24 8.68
C SER A 237 -2.34 9.59 7.34
N ASP A 238 -2.67 8.55 6.57
CA ASP A 238 -3.66 8.62 5.49
C ASP A 238 -5.07 8.61 6.10
N ASP A 239 -5.46 9.77 6.64
CA ASP A 239 -6.85 10.03 7.04
C ASP A 239 -7.71 10.26 5.79
N GLU A 240 -8.48 9.24 5.42
CA GLU A 240 -9.53 9.30 4.42
C GLU A 240 -10.88 9.74 5.04
N GLY A 241 -10.89 9.99 6.35
CA GLY A 241 -11.94 10.65 7.11
C GLY A 241 -11.96 12.16 6.87
N MET A 242 -13.13 12.77 7.06
CA MET A 242 -13.31 14.22 6.95
C MET A 242 -12.75 14.99 8.16
N ALA A 243 -11.83 14.43 8.96
CA ALA A 243 -11.37 15.01 10.22
C ALA A 243 -10.30 16.11 10.02
N GLY A 244 -10.59 17.04 9.11
CA GLY A 244 -10.00 18.37 9.13
C GLY A 244 -11.02 19.35 9.69
N SER A 245 -10.64 20.17 10.67
CA SER A 245 -11.36 21.41 10.97
C SER A 245 -11.65 22.15 9.65
N HIS A 246 -12.73 22.93 9.59
CA HIS A 246 -12.98 23.83 8.49
C HIS A 246 -11.77 24.77 8.34
N VAL A 247 -10.76 24.37 7.57
CA VAL A 247 -9.73 25.28 7.08
C VAL A 247 -10.49 26.14 6.09
N ASP A 248 -10.74 27.36 6.53
CA ASP A 248 -11.42 28.39 5.76
C ASP A 248 -10.59 28.60 4.48
N GLU A 249 -11.02 28.01 3.36
CA GLU A 249 -10.36 28.09 2.04
C GLU A 249 -10.26 29.54 1.51
N SER A 250 -10.80 30.50 2.27
CA SER A 250 -10.77 31.94 2.04
C SER A 250 -9.41 32.59 2.31
N ILE A 251 -8.50 31.93 3.04
CA ILE A 251 -7.16 32.46 3.34
C ILE A 251 -6.11 31.74 2.48
N VAL A 252 -5.79 32.32 1.32
CA VAL A 252 -4.58 31.96 0.54
C VAL A 252 -3.47 32.90 0.98
N GLN A 253 -2.42 32.38 1.61
CA GLN A 253 -1.23 33.14 2.00
C GLN A 253 0.00 32.58 1.29
N VAL A 254 0.72 33.44 0.57
CA VAL A 254 2.02 33.14 -0.04
C VAL A 254 3.13 33.31 1.01
N GLY A 255 4.16 32.46 0.92
CA GLY A 255 5.34 32.54 1.79
C GLY A 255 6.12 33.84 1.62
N GLU A 256 6.94 34.18 2.62
CA GLU A 256 7.68 35.45 2.66
C GLU A 256 8.60 35.66 1.45
N GLU A 257 9.26 34.59 1.00
CA GLU A 257 10.15 34.61 -0.18
C GLU A 257 9.39 35.00 -1.46
N LEU A 258 8.29 34.29 -1.75
CA LEU A 258 7.44 34.61 -2.89
C LEU A 258 6.85 36.03 -2.76
N LEU A 259 6.43 36.44 -1.56
CA LEU A 259 5.90 37.78 -1.33
C LEU A 259 6.95 38.88 -1.63
N ALA A 260 8.22 38.65 -1.29
CA ALA A 260 9.32 39.57 -1.59
C ALA A 260 9.55 39.71 -3.09
N LEU A 261 9.52 38.60 -3.84
CA LEU A 261 9.64 38.62 -5.32
C LEU A 261 8.49 39.38 -5.99
N LEU A 262 7.26 39.24 -5.48
CA LEU A 262 6.11 40.01 -5.97
C LEU A 262 6.24 41.51 -5.66
N ALA A 263 6.86 41.86 -4.54
CA ALA A 263 7.12 43.25 -4.15
C ALA A 263 8.19 43.89 -5.06
N GLU A 264 9.26 43.14 -5.36
CA GLU A 264 10.32 43.54 -6.28
C GLU A 264 9.77 43.78 -7.69
N GLU A 265 9.01 42.83 -8.25
CA GLU A 265 8.38 42.98 -9.57
C GLU A 265 7.45 44.22 -9.63
N ARG A 266 6.73 44.49 -8.54
CA ARG A 266 5.90 45.70 -8.40
C ARG A 266 6.72 46.98 -8.34
N GLY A 267 7.89 46.95 -7.70
CA GLY A 267 8.85 48.06 -7.66
C GLY A 267 9.38 48.40 -9.05
N GLU A 268 9.85 47.40 -9.80
CA GLU A 268 10.38 47.56 -11.16
C GLU A 268 9.41 48.29 -12.11
N VAL A 269 8.11 47.99 -12.02
CA VAL A 269 7.08 48.66 -12.85
C VAL A 269 6.85 50.10 -12.42
N LEU A 270 6.92 50.40 -11.11
CA LEU A 270 6.80 51.77 -10.62
C LEU A 270 7.94 52.65 -11.08
N ASP A 271 9.15 52.10 -11.16
CA ASP A 271 10.35 52.83 -11.56
C ASP A 271 10.48 52.99 -13.08
N SER A 272 9.95 52.03 -13.86
CA SER A 272 10.05 52.04 -15.33
C SER A 272 8.89 52.70 -16.07
N THR A 273 7.76 53.00 -15.40
CA THR A 273 6.50 53.48 -16.01
C THR A 273 5.94 52.59 -17.14
N GLU A 274 6.35 51.31 -17.17
CA GLU A 274 6.00 50.36 -18.21
C GLU A 274 4.49 50.05 -18.20
N THR A 275 3.79 50.36 -19.29
CA THR A 275 2.38 49.97 -19.51
C THR A 275 2.23 49.16 -20.79
N VAL A 276 1.28 48.24 -20.82
CA VAL A 276 1.01 47.43 -22.03
C VAL A 276 -0.06 48.13 -22.84
N HIS A 277 0.29 48.60 -24.05
CA HIS A 277 -0.63 49.28 -24.96
C HIS A 277 -1.53 48.26 -25.66
N GLU A 278 -2.85 48.47 -25.65
CA GLU A 278 -3.82 47.56 -26.25
C GLU A 278 -4.98 48.35 -26.85
N GLY A 279 -4.92 48.59 -28.17
CA GLY A 279 -5.85 49.50 -28.84
C GLY A 279 -5.68 50.94 -28.34
N SER A 280 -6.77 51.60 -27.94
CA SER A 280 -6.76 52.96 -27.36
C SER A 280 -6.60 52.99 -25.83
N MET A 281 -6.37 51.83 -25.20
CA MET A 281 -6.29 51.67 -23.75
C MET A 281 -4.92 51.13 -23.31
N HIS A 282 -4.57 51.40 -22.05
CA HIS A 282 -3.37 50.92 -21.37
C HIS A 282 -3.76 49.87 -20.32
N ARG A 283 -3.17 48.68 -20.40
CA ARG A 283 -3.43 47.58 -19.47
C ARG A 283 -2.46 47.60 -18.29
N CYS A 284 -2.97 47.26 -17.10
CA CYS A 284 -2.13 46.91 -15.96
C CYS A 284 -1.33 45.63 -16.25
N PRO A 285 0.01 45.62 -16.06
CA PRO A 285 0.81 44.42 -16.32
C PRO A 285 0.49 43.26 -15.37
N PHE A 286 -0.07 43.55 -14.19
CA PHE A 286 -0.28 42.58 -13.11
C PHE A 286 -1.70 42.04 -13.01
N CYS A 287 -2.72 42.77 -13.44
CA CYS A 287 -4.10 42.27 -13.43
C CYS A 287 -4.43 41.67 -14.82
N PRO A 288 -5.15 40.54 -14.91
CA PRO A 288 -5.40 39.88 -16.19
C PRO A 288 -6.09 40.78 -17.22
N PHE A 289 -7.13 41.52 -16.81
CA PHE A 289 -8.00 42.26 -17.72
C PHE A 289 -8.05 43.78 -17.50
N ARG A 290 -7.48 44.31 -16.40
CA ARG A 290 -7.65 45.74 -16.05
C ARG A 290 -7.04 46.67 -17.08
N GLN A 291 -7.88 47.52 -17.66
CA GLN A 291 -7.51 48.50 -18.68
C GLN A 291 -7.90 49.92 -18.24
N PHE A 292 -7.15 50.91 -18.73
CA PHE A 292 -7.29 52.32 -18.37
C PHE A 292 -7.01 53.23 -19.58
N PRO A 293 -7.64 54.40 -19.67
CA PRO A 293 -7.49 55.29 -20.84
C PRO A 293 -6.14 56.00 -20.90
N ARG A 294 -5.34 56.03 -19.82
CA ARG A 294 -4.06 56.75 -19.76
C ARG A 294 -3.04 55.97 -18.93
N PRO A 295 -1.74 56.05 -19.23
CA PRO A 295 -0.69 55.38 -18.46
C PRO A 295 -0.67 55.80 -16.99
N SER A 296 -0.89 57.10 -16.71
CA SER A 296 -0.93 57.63 -15.35
C SER A 296 -1.96 56.94 -14.45
N ARG A 297 -3.11 56.57 -15.02
CA ARG A 297 -4.17 55.83 -14.31
C ARG A 297 -3.77 54.38 -14.02
N VAL A 298 -2.94 53.77 -14.86
CA VAL A 298 -2.35 52.45 -14.58
C VAL A 298 -1.43 52.54 -13.37
N MET A 299 -0.60 53.58 -13.31
CA MET A 299 0.32 53.80 -12.17
C MET A 299 -0.44 54.07 -10.87
N GLU A 300 -1.46 54.93 -10.90
CA GLU A 300 -2.36 55.16 -9.76
C GLU A 300 -2.98 53.83 -9.27
N HIS A 301 -3.40 52.97 -10.20
CA HIS A 301 -3.96 51.67 -9.87
C HIS A 301 -2.93 50.71 -9.25
N VAL A 302 -1.72 50.62 -9.84
CA VAL A 302 -0.62 49.79 -9.30
C VAL A 302 -0.27 50.23 -7.88
N GLN A 303 -0.14 51.53 -7.65
CA GLN A 303 0.17 52.06 -6.32
C GLN A 303 -0.94 51.78 -5.30
N LYS A 304 -2.21 51.99 -5.69
CA LYS A 304 -3.35 51.90 -4.77
C LYS A 304 -3.79 50.46 -4.46
N TYR A 305 -3.70 49.55 -5.44
CA TYR A 305 -4.34 48.23 -5.36
C TYR A 305 -3.36 47.05 -5.33
N HIS A 306 -2.13 47.20 -5.80
CA HIS A 306 -1.09 46.16 -5.67
C HIS A 306 -0.27 46.43 -4.40
N THR A 307 -0.89 46.11 -3.27
CA THR A 307 -0.31 46.33 -1.93
C THR A 307 -0.03 45.02 -1.24
N THR A 308 0.87 45.03 -0.25
CA THR A 308 1.22 43.87 0.58
C THR A 308 -0.01 43.23 1.23
N LYS A 309 -0.98 44.05 1.69
CA LYS A 309 -2.25 43.57 2.28
C LYS A 309 -3.04 42.67 1.32
N ARG A 310 -2.89 42.86 0.01
CA ARG A 310 -3.53 42.07 -1.04
C ARG A 310 -2.57 41.07 -1.70
N GLN A 311 -1.39 40.86 -1.11
CA GLN A 311 -0.31 40.03 -1.67
C GLN A 311 0.02 40.44 -3.12
N PHE A 312 -0.02 41.75 -3.37
CA PHE A 312 0.18 42.36 -4.68
C PHE A 312 -0.76 41.86 -5.80
N CYS A 313 -1.85 41.18 -5.45
CA CYS A 313 -2.84 40.68 -6.40
C CYS A 313 -4.17 41.43 -6.25
N CYS A 314 -4.50 42.28 -7.22
CA CYS A 314 -5.75 43.03 -7.23
C CYS A 314 -6.98 42.14 -7.51
N SER A 315 -6.76 41.07 -8.30
CA SER A 315 -7.80 40.35 -9.05
C SER A 315 -8.59 39.34 -8.24
N GLY A 316 -8.02 38.86 -7.13
CA GLY A 316 -8.60 37.85 -6.25
C GLY A 316 -7.66 36.70 -5.91
N THR A 317 -8.15 35.79 -5.06
CA THR A 317 -7.42 34.63 -4.54
C THR A 317 -7.06 33.62 -5.61
N LYS A 318 -7.81 33.54 -6.72
CA LYS A 318 -7.52 32.58 -7.79
C LYS A 318 -6.27 32.91 -8.60
N GLN A 319 -5.99 34.20 -8.82
CA GLN A 319 -4.72 34.60 -9.41
C GLN A 319 -3.56 34.30 -8.45
N VAL A 320 -3.74 34.49 -7.13
CA VAL A 320 -2.73 34.10 -6.13
C VAL A 320 -2.44 32.60 -6.18
N ARG A 321 -3.45 31.75 -6.34
CA ARG A 321 -3.27 30.30 -6.51
C ARG A 321 -2.50 29.95 -7.80
N VAL A 322 -2.70 30.70 -8.89
CA VAL A 322 -1.91 30.53 -10.14
C VAL A 322 -0.46 30.94 -9.90
N ILE A 323 -0.22 32.05 -9.21
CA ILE A 323 1.14 32.51 -8.85
C ILE A 323 1.85 31.42 -8.04
N GLN A 324 1.20 30.90 -7.00
CA GLN A 324 1.76 29.83 -6.17
C GLN A 324 2.08 28.59 -7.01
N ALA A 325 1.16 28.14 -7.87
CA ALA A 325 1.42 26.98 -8.73
C ALA A 325 2.58 27.19 -9.71
N LEU A 326 2.74 28.40 -10.25
CA LEU A 326 3.87 28.75 -11.13
C LEU A 326 5.19 28.82 -10.38
N PHE A 327 5.18 29.36 -9.15
CA PHE A 327 6.35 29.40 -8.29
C PHE A 327 6.78 27.98 -7.92
N ASP A 328 5.85 27.13 -7.48
CA ASP A 328 6.12 25.74 -7.13
C ASP A 328 6.68 24.95 -8.33
N ASP A 329 6.13 25.12 -9.55
CA ASP A 329 6.65 24.48 -10.78
C ASP A 329 8.06 24.96 -11.14
N ASP A 330 8.35 26.25 -11.01
CA ASP A 330 9.69 26.79 -11.27
C ASP A 330 10.71 26.28 -10.23
N GLN A 331 10.35 26.23 -8.95
CA GLN A 331 11.18 25.66 -7.88
C GLN A 331 11.51 24.18 -8.16
N LEU A 332 10.50 23.38 -8.52
CA LEU A 332 10.69 21.97 -8.86
C LEU A 332 11.56 21.75 -10.10
N ARG A 333 11.63 22.73 -11.00
CA ARG A 333 12.50 22.72 -12.20
C ARG A 333 13.86 23.36 -11.97
N ASN A 334 14.18 23.79 -10.74
CA ASN A 334 15.38 24.55 -10.40
C ASN A 334 15.56 25.82 -11.27
N ILE A 335 14.45 26.49 -11.61
CA ILE A 335 14.46 27.77 -12.33
C ILE A 335 14.61 28.89 -11.29
N GLN A 336 15.51 29.85 -11.56
CA GLN A 336 15.77 30.95 -10.64
C GLN A 336 14.51 31.80 -10.38
N PRO A 337 14.24 32.22 -9.12
CA PRO A 337 12.97 32.82 -8.72
C PRO A 337 12.63 34.21 -9.30
N SER A 338 13.48 34.86 -10.10
CA SER A 338 13.23 36.22 -10.63
C SER A 338 12.16 36.29 -11.75
N ALA A 339 11.42 35.21 -11.97
CA ALA A 339 10.53 35.03 -13.10
C ALA A 339 9.15 35.72 -12.93
N ARG A 340 9.11 37.07 -12.93
CA ARG A 340 7.93 37.97 -13.15
C ARG A 340 6.54 37.32 -12.98
N TYR A 341 6.22 36.85 -11.77
CA TYR A 341 5.07 35.97 -11.51
C TYR A 341 3.71 36.70 -11.62
N LEU A 342 3.63 37.99 -11.29
CA LEU A 342 2.41 38.78 -11.47
C LEU A 342 2.06 38.86 -12.96
N ARG A 343 3.03 39.19 -13.82
CA ARG A 343 2.84 39.24 -15.28
C ARG A 343 2.51 37.87 -15.87
N ARG A 344 3.23 36.81 -15.47
CA ARG A 344 2.99 35.44 -15.95
C ARG A 344 1.61 34.93 -15.57
N SER A 345 1.20 35.10 -14.32
CA SER A 345 -0.14 34.68 -13.86
C SER A 345 -1.26 35.43 -14.59
N ALA A 346 -1.09 36.73 -14.85
CA ALA A 346 -2.02 37.51 -15.64
C ALA A 346 -2.11 37.00 -17.09
N ALA A 347 -0.98 36.68 -17.73
CA ALA A 347 -0.94 36.12 -19.08
C ALA A 347 -1.60 34.74 -19.17
N VAL A 348 -1.35 33.86 -18.19
CA VAL A 348 -2.00 32.54 -18.09
C VAL A 348 -3.51 32.69 -18.01
N LEU A 349 -4.02 33.56 -17.13
CA LEU A 349 -5.45 33.79 -16.97
C LEU A 349 -6.10 34.40 -18.21
N ARG A 350 -5.44 35.35 -18.90
CA ARG A 350 -5.94 35.88 -20.17
C ARG A 350 -6.10 34.79 -21.22
N THR A 351 -5.07 33.98 -21.38
CA THR A 351 -5.05 32.89 -22.38
C THR A 351 -6.12 31.85 -22.08
N SER A 352 -6.33 31.52 -20.80
CA SER A 352 -7.28 30.48 -20.41
C SER A 352 -8.73 30.96 -20.45
N ILE A 353 -9.03 32.19 -20.03
CA ILE A 353 -10.39 32.71 -19.88
C ILE A 353 -10.91 33.32 -21.19
N GLY A 354 -10.04 33.92 -22.02
CA GLY A 354 -10.44 34.72 -23.18
C GLY A 354 -10.68 36.18 -22.80
N ASN A 355 -11.82 36.75 -23.23
CA ASN A 355 -12.16 38.15 -22.98
C ASN A 355 -13.07 38.30 -21.76
N GLU A 356 -12.79 39.30 -20.92
CA GLU A 356 -13.60 39.71 -19.77
C GLU A 356 -13.61 41.24 -19.68
N ASP A 357 -14.55 41.78 -18.90
CA ASP A 357 -14.69 43.23 -18.70
C ASP A 357 -13.46 43.82 -17.99
N GLY A 358 -12.75 44.71 -18.69
CA GLY A 358 -11.53 45.36 -18.21
C GLY A 358 -11.74 46.36 -17.07
N SER A 359 -12.97 46.63 -16.67
CA SER A 359 -13.31 47.49 -15.53
C SER A 359 -13.37 46.74 -14.19
N ILE A 360 -13.29 45.42 -14.17
CA ILE A 360 -13.58 44.60 -12.98
C ILE A 360 -12.30 44.18 -12.25
N ASN A 361 -12.28 44.40 -10.93
CA ASN A 361 -11.17 44.01 -10.05
C ASN A 361 -11.34 42.63 -9.38
N HIS A 362 -12.55 42.06 -9.31
CA HIS A 362 -12.79 40.84 -8.51
C HIS A 362 -13.26 39.69 -9.40
N LEU A 363 -12.30 38.90 -9.88
CA LEU A 363 -12.57 37.82 -10.83
C LEU A 363 -13.02 36.53 -10.15
N ASP A 364 -12.75 36.35 -8.85
CA ASP A 364 -12.98 35.06 -8.17
C ASP A 364 -14.37 34.48 -8.38
N ARG A 365 -15.45 35.28 -8.29
CA ARG A 365 -16.81 34.76 -8.49
C ARG A 365 -17.10 34.31 -9.92
N ARG A 366 -16.35 34.84 -10.90
CA ARG A 366 -16.49 34.57 -12.32
C ARG A 366 -15.63 33.43 -12.83
N LEU A 367 -14.62 32.99 -12.08
CA LEU A 367 -13.75 31.89 -12.54
C LEU A 367 -14.19 30.53 -12.00
N ARG A 368 -14.00 29.48 -12.78
CA ARG A 368 -14.17 28.09 -12.36
C ARG A 368 -12.92 27.29 -12.69
N LEU A 369 -12.50 26.45 -11.75
CA LEU A 369 -11.39 25.54 -11.95
C LEU A 369 -11.89 24.35 -12.77
N VAL A 370 -11.23 24.10 -13.90
CA VAL A 370 -11.52 22.99 -14.82
C VAL A 370 -10.31 22.08 -14.86
N LEU A 371 -10.52 20.79 -14.59
CA LEU A 371 -9.50 19.76 -14.68
C LEU A 371 -9.51 19.16 -16.10
N THR A 372 -8.39 19.26 -16.81
CA THR A 372 -8.25 18.81 -18.21
C THR A 372 -7.14 17.78 -18.36
N GLU A 373 -7.13 17.08 -19.49
CA GLU A 373 -6.05 16.17 -19.89
C GLU A 373 -4.69 16.86 -20.07
N LYS A 374 -4.69 18.19 -20.25
CA LYS A 374 -3.49 19.03 -20.33
C LYS A 374 -3.14 19.74 -19.03
N GLY A 375 -3.91 19.49 -17.97
CA GLY A 375 -3.71 20.09 -16.66
C GLY A 375 -4.90 20.94 -16.17
N PRO A 376 -4.87 21.36 -14.89
CA PRO A 376 -5.88 22.24 -14.34
C PRO A 376 -5.78 23.67 -14.91
N VAL A 377 -6.92 24.26 -15.25
CA VAL A 377 -6.99 25.64 -15.79
C VAL A 377 -8.20 26.38 -15.22
N TYR A 378 -8.14 27.71 -15.15
CA TYR A 378 -9.31 28.54 -14.86
C TYR A 378 -10.03 28.94 -16.15
N LYS A 379 -11.35 28.77 -16.17
CA LYS A 379 -12.26 29.24 -17.24
C LYS A 379 -13.29 30.22 -16.66
N SER A 380 -13.86 31.10 -17.49
CA SER A 380 -15.00 31.92 -17.05
C SER A 380 -16.22 31.04 -16.77
N LEU A 381 -17.05 31.48 -15.84
CA LEU A 381 -18.31 30.84 -15.49
C LEU A 381 -19.24 30.81 -16.71
N GLN A 382 -19.26 31.89 -17.48
CA GLN A 382 -20.01 31.99 -18.73
C GLN A 382 -19.54 30.93 -19.73
N HIS A 383 -18.23 30.82 -19.97
CA HIS A 383 -17.68 29.80 -20.88
C HIS A 383 -18.07 28.38 -20.49
N VAL A 384 -18.04 28.07 -19.19
CA VAL A 384 -18.39 26.73 -18.69
C VAL A 384 -19.90 26.49 -18.72
N ALA A 385 -20.72 27.54 -18.58
CA ALA A 385 -22.18 27.46 -18.68
C ALA A 385 -22.70 27.42 -20.12
N GLU A 386 -22.03 28.09 -21.07
CA GLU A 386 -22.42 28.07 -22.49
C GLU A 386 -21.96 26.78 -23.19
N ASN A 387 -20.86 26.18 -22.73
CA ASN A 387 -20.32 24.92 -23.26
C ASN A 387 -20.71 23.70 -22.39
N GLU A 388 -21.96 23.64 -21.91
CA GLU A 388 -22.47 22.61 -20.97
C GLU A 388 -22.15 21.17 -21.39
N THR A 389 -22.01 20.88 -22.68
CA THR A 389 -21.78 19.51 -23.18
C THR A 389 -20.33 19.02 -23.10
N VAL A 390 -19.36 19.91 -22.83
CA VAL A 390 -17.93 19.56 -22.79
C VAL A 390 -17.45 19.27 -21.37
N TYR A 391 -18.05 19.92 -20.36
CA TYR A 391 -17.58 19.87 -18.97
C TYR A 391 -18.60 19.20 -18.06
N ARG A 392 -18.12 18.27 -17.23
CA ARG A 392 -18.90 17.69 -16.13
C ARG A 392 -18.59 18.41 -14.82
N ARG A 393 -19.60 18.56 -13.95
CA ARG A 393 -19.47 19.28 -12.67
C ARG A 393 -19.69 18.37 -11.47
N ALA A 394 -18.64 18.16 -10.67
CA ALA A 394 -18.74 17.55 -9.35
C ALA A 394 -18.49 18.60 -8.26
N LYS A 395 -19.52 18.93 -7.48
CA LYS A 395 -19.51 20.03 -6.51
C LYS A 395 -19.12 21.38 -7.16
N ASN A 396 -17.94 21.90 -6.84
CA ASN A 396 -17.43 23.18 -7.32
C ASN A 396 -16.33 23.01 -8.39
N LEU A 397 -15.95 21.77 -8.69
CA LEU A 397 -14.94 21.43 -9.68
C LEU A 397 -15.62 21.02 -10.98
N TYR A 398 -15.03 21.48 -12.08
CA TYR A 398 -15.39 21.04 -13.42
C TYR A 398 -14.28 20.17 -13.98
N TYR A 399 -14.62 19.22 -14.84
CA TYR A 399 -13.65 18.37 -15.48
C TYR A 399 -14.10 17.94 -16.88
N THR A 400 -13.13 17.61 -17.72
CA THR A 400 -13.33 17.17 -19.10
C THR A 400 -13.38 15.65 -19.21
N HIS A 401 -13.77 15.15 -20.39
CA HIS A 401 -13.71 13.73 -20.74
C HIS A 401 -12.32 13.15 -20.55
N GLY A 402 -11.29 13.80 -21.09
CA GLY A 402 -9.90 13.33 -21.00
C GLY A 402 -9.39 13.27 -19.56
N PHE A 403 -9.79 14.21 -18.70
CA PHE A 403 -9.50 14.12 -17.27
C PHE A 403 -10.23 12.96 -16.58
N ALA A 404 -11.50 12.72 -16.93
CA ALA A 404 -12.28 11.62 -16.39
C ALA A 404 -11.66 10.25 -16.73
N ASP A 405 -11.19 10.07 -17.97
CA ASP A 405 -10.47 8.87 -18.40
C ASP A 405 -9.18 8.67 -17.60
N MET A 406 -8.37 9.71 -17.43
CA MET A 406 -7.14 9.61 -16.63
C MET A 406 -7.44 9.24 -15.18
N LEU A 407 -8.42 9.88 -14.54
CA LEU A 407 -8.77 9.58 -13.14
C LEU A 407 -9.36 8.16 -13.00
N PHE A 408 -10.18 7.72 -13.96
CA PHE A 408 -10.68 6.34 -14.02
C PHE A 408 -9.51 5.34 -14.09
N GLN A 409 -8.57 5.53 -15.02
CA GLN A 409 -7.41 4.66 -15.19
C GLN A 409 -6.54 4.58 -13.94
N GLU A 410 -6.22 5.75 -13.36
CA GLU A 410 -5.38 5.82 -12.17
C GLU A 410 -6.05 5.15 -10.97
N MET A 411 -7.36 5.34 -10.78
CA MET A 411 -8.07 4.65 -9.70
C MET A 411 -8.10 3.14 -9.85
N MET A 412 -8.24 2.65 -11.08
CA MET A 412 -8.25 1.21 -11.38
C MET A 412 -6.89 0.57 -11.13
N VAL A 413 -5.79 1.21 -11.57
CA VAL A 413 -4.42 0.67 -11.48
C VAL A 413 -3.81 0.84 -10.09
N SER A 414 -4.26 1.84 -9.33
CA SER A 414 -3.70 2.17 -8.03
C SER A 414 -4.53 1.65 -6.85
N ASN A 415 -5.25 0.55 -7.06
CA ASN A 415 -6.04 -0.15 -6.03
C ASN A 415 -6.98 0.79 -5.26
N ALA A 416 -7.59 1.76 -5.96
CA ALA A 416 -8.49 2.75 -5.40
C ALA A 416 -7.91 3.59 -4.23
N LYS A 417 -6.59 3.83 -4.17
CA LYS A 417 -6.02 4.77 -3.19
C LYS A 417 -5.77 6.15 -3.84
N MET A 418 -6.30 7.21 -3.24
CA MET A 418 -6.30 8.57 -3.81
C MET A 418 -5.07 9.38 -3.43
N LYS A 419 -4.64 9.32 -2.16
CA LYS A 419 -3.58 10.16 -1.58
C LYS A 419 -2.52 9.29 -0.92
N GLN A 420 -1.30 9.83 -0.84
CA GLN A 420 -0.35 9.49 0.20
C GLN A 420 0.27 10.81 0.69
N ALA A 421 0.25 11.01 2.02
CA ALA A 421 0.92 12.04 2.84
C ALA A 421 1.18 13.45 2.24
N SER A 422 0.43 14.46 2.70
CA SER A 422 0.73 15.88 2.42
C SER A 422 1.49 16.53 3.59
N ARG A 423 2.83 16.53 3.52
CA ARG A 423 3.78 17.59 3.93
C ARG A 423 5.20 17.02 3.96
N LEU A 424 5.95 17.13 2.86
CA LEU A 424 7.37 17.40 3.00
C LEU A 424 7.46 18.82 3.61
N LYS A 425 7.68 18.92 4.92
CA LYS A 425 8.52 20.03 5.39
C LYS A 425 9.91 19.72 4.85
N LEU A 426 10.42 20.60 4.01
CA LEU A 426 11.83 20.68 3.63
C LEU A 426 12.68 20.77 4.90
N VAL A 427 13.08 19.62 5.44
CA VAL A 427 14.37 19.37 6.10
C VAL A 427 14.67 17.88 5.87
N ASP A 428 15.73 17.60 5.11
CA ASP A 428 16.47 16.33 4.98
C ASP A 428 15.86 15.14 4.18
N MET A 429 16.12 15.22 2.87
CA MET A 429 16.42 14.20 1.83
C MET A 429 16.23 12.69 2.11
N TYR A 430 15.19 12.10 1.49
CA TYR A 430 14.93 10.65 1.31
C TYR A 430 14.83 10.32 -0.19
N PRO A 431 15.17 9.10 -0.66
CA PRO A 431 14.18 8.43 -1.51
C PRO A 431 14.05 6.90 -1.35
N LEU A 432 12.86 6.43 -1.81
CA LEU A 432 12.46 5.08 -2.23
C LEU A 432 11.98 4.11 -1.13
N ASP A 433 10.69 4.24 -0.77
CA ASP A 433 9.72 3.13 -0.74
C ASP A 433 8.30 3.64 -0.42
N ALA A 434 7.64 4.20 -1.43
CA ALA A 434 6.20 4.44 -1.49
C ALA A 434 5.84 4.92 -2.91
N LEU A 435 5.58 3.98 -3.81
CA LEU A 435 5.22 4.29 -5.19
C LEU A 435 3.82 4.95 -5.25
N PHE A 436 3.85 6.27 -5.43
CA PHE A 436 2.82 7.20 -5.94
C PHE A 436 1.43 6.59 -6.22
N VAL A 437 0.39 7.02 -5.49
CA VAL A 437 -0.88 6.29 -5.62
C VAL A 437 -1.80 6.76 -6.75
N ALA A 438 -2.58 7.85 -6.68
CA ALA A 438 -3.34 8.32 -7.87
C ALA A 438 -3.13 9.80 -8.18
N ALA A 439 -3.29 10.68 -7.18
CA ALA A 439 -3.12 12.12 -7.37
C ALA A 439 -1.70 12.50 -7.84
N SER A 440 -0.66 11.86 -7.29
CA SER A 440 0.74 12.12 -7.69
C SER A 440 1.06 11.60 -9.09
N ARG A 441 0.48 10.46 -9.50
CA ARG A 441 0.62 9.93 -10.88
C ARG A 441 -0.11 10.81 -11.88
N LEU A 442 -1.28 11.33 -11.53
CA LEU A 442 -1.97 12.35 -12.32
C LEU A 442 -1.12 13.62 -12.44
N ALA A 443 -0.56 14.13 -11.33
CA ALA A 443 0.31 15.29 -11.35
C ALA A 443 1.54 15.08 -12.24
N LEU A 444 2.18 13.91 -12.15
CA LEU A 444 3.31 13.52 -13.01
C LEU A 444 2.92 13.50 -14.49
N ARG A 445 1.82 12.82 -14.86
CA ARG A 445 1.34 12.78 -16.25
C ARG A 445 1.02 14.17 -16.79
N LEU A 446 0.41 15.02 -15.98
CA LEU A 446 0.06 16.38 -16.36
C LEU A 446 1.29 17.29 -16.47
N ALA A 447 2.27 17.15 -15.58
CA ALA A 447 3.53 17.88 -15.66
C ALA A 447 4.30 17.46 -16.94
N ALA A 448 4.31 16.16 -17.26
CA ALA A 448 4.89 15.63 -18.48
C ALA A 448 4.19 16.12 -19.76
N SER A 449 2.88 16.43 -19.71
CA SER A 449 2.17 17.08 -20.81
C SER A 449 2.39 18.60 -20.90
N GLY A 450 3.27 19.14 -20.07
CA GLY A 450 3.66 20.56 -20.07
C GLY A 450 2.83 21.45 -19.14
N SER A 451 1.95 20.88 -18.31
CA SER A 451 1.19 21.67 -17.33
C SER A 451 2.10 22.25 -16.26
N LYS A 452 2.11 23.59 -16.15
CA LYS A 452 2.78 24.34 -15.07
C LYS A 452 1.88 24.61 -13.86
N LEU A 453 0.62 24.16 -13.92
CA LEU A 453 -0.40 24.51 -12.94
C LEU A 453 -0.83 23.30 -12.10
N THR A 454 -0.07 22.20 -12.09
CA THR A 454 -0.41 20.97 -11.37
C THR A 454 -0.66 21.19 -9.86
N GLY A 455 -0.07 22.24 -9.26
CA GLY A 455 -0.37 22.69 -7.89
C GLY A 455 -1.83 23.11 -7.64
N LEU A 456 -2.63 23.33 -8.70
CA LEU A 456 -4.07 23.60 -8.61
C LEU A 456 -4.93 22.33 -8.47
N LEU A 457 -4.36 21.13 -8.57
CA LEU A 457 -5.09 19.89 -8.30
C LEU A 457 -5.59 19.86 -6.85
N PRO A 458 -6.71 19.17 -6.56
CA PRO A 458 -7.21 19.10 -5.19
C PRO A 458 -6.17 18.49 -4.23
N GLN A 459 -5.88 19.19 -3.14
CA GLN A 459 -4.86 18.76 -2.16
C GLN A 459 -5.43 17.79 -1.11
N HIS A 460 -6.76 17.77 -0.93
CA HIS A 460 -7.44 16.98 0.10
C HIS A 460 -8.39 15.95 -0.52
N VAL A 461 -8.36 14.71 -0.01
CA VAL A 461 -9.16 13.55 -0.45
C VAL A 461 -10.66 13.82 -0.53
N ARG A 462 -11.19 14.63 0.40
CA ARG A 462 -12.58 15.13 0.40
C ARG A 462 -13.08 15.73 -0.92
N HIS A 463 -12.18 16.24 -1.75
CA HIS A 463 -12.51 16.82 -3.06
C HIS A 463 -12.33 15.81 -4.20
N TRP A 464 -11.54 14.77 -3.99
CA TRP A 464 -11.33 13.68 -4.94
C TRP A 464 -12.47 12.67 -4.95
N TRP A 465 -12.93 12.21 -3.78
CA TRP A 465 -14.00 11.21 -3.70
C TRP A 465 -15.30 11.61 -4.42
N PRO A 466 -15.76 12.88 -4.40
CA PRO A 466 -16.86 13.33 -5.24
C PRO A 466 -16.65 13.14 -6.74
N LEU A 467 -15.41 13.33 -7.24
CA LEU A 467 -15.07 13.11 -8.65
C LEU A 467 -15.07 11.61 -8.97
N VAL A 468 -14.47 10.81 -8.10
CA VAL A 468 -14.43 9.34 -8.22
C VAL A 468 -15.85 8.77 -8.22
N GLU A 469 -16.71 9.22 -7.30
CA GLU A 469 -18.11 8.83 -7.24
C GLU A 469 -18.83 9.15 -8.55
N ASP A 470 -18.75 10.39 -9.03
CA ASP A 470 -19.41 10.82 -10.28
C ASP A 470 -18.99 9.95 -11.47
N ILE A 471 -17.70 9.63 -11.57
CA ILE A 471 -17.14 8.82 -12.66
C ILE A 471 -17.57 7.35 -12.54
N PHE A 472 -17.35 6.71 -11.39
CA PHE A 472 -17.58 5.26 -11.22
C PHE A 472 -19.06 4.88 -11.10
N TYR A 473 -19.95 5.85 -10.86
CA TYR A 473 -21.40 5.69 -10.92
C TYR A 473 -22.03 6.27 -12.20
N SER A 474 -21.22 6.71 -13.17
CA SER A 474 -21.73 7.12 -14.48
C SER A 474 -22.38 5.96 -15.25
N ASP A 475 -23.35 6.28 -16.12
CA ASP A 475 -24.00 5.30 -17.02
C ASP A 475 -22.97 4.44 -17.77
N ALA A 476 -21.88 5.04 -18.22
CA ALA A 476 -20.83 4.37 -18.97
C ALA A 476 -20.12 3.28 -18.14
N VAL A 477 -19.71 3.61 -16.91
CA VAL A 477 -19.05 2.64 -16.02
C VAL A 477 -20.04 1.60 -15.49
N ASN A 478 -21.30 1.97 -15.24
CA ASN A 478 -22.37 1.02 -14.92
C ASN A 478 -22.59 0.01 -16.05
N GLN A 479 -22.57 0.46 -17.31
CA GLN A 479 -22.67 -0.43 -18.47
C GLN A 479 -21.46 -1.37 -18.58
N LEU A 480 -20.25 -0.91 -18.26
CA LEU A 480 -19.07 -1.79 -18.21
C LEU A 480 -19.23 -2.89 -17.16
N PHE A 481 -19.72 -2.54 -15.97
CA PHE A 481 -20.05 -3.50 -14.91
C PHE A 481 -21.09 -4.52 -15.38
N ALA A 482 -22.20 -4.03 -15.95
CA ALA A 482 -23.30 -4.88 -16.40
C ALA A 482 -22.86 -5.82 -17.54
N GLN A 483 -22.08 -5.32 -18.51
CA GLN A 483 -21.52 -6.13 -19.60
C GLN A 483 -20.58 -7.20 -19.07
N SER A 484 -19.72 -6.85 -18.12
CA SER A 484 -18.84 -7.81 -17.45
C SER A 484 -19.69 -8.88 -16.75
N MET A 485 -20.69 -8.50 -15.98
CA MET A 485 -21.52 -9.49 -15.29
C MET A 485 -22.33 -10.38 -16.24
N ALA A 486 -22.84 -9.84 -17.35
CA ALA A 486 -23.48 -10.62 -18.38
C ALA A 486 -22.51 -11.62 -19.05
N GLU A 487 -21.25 -11.24 -19.28
CA GLU A 487 -20.21 -12.12 -19.79
C GLU A 487 -19.88 -13.27 -18.81
N ALA A 488 -19.79 -12.97 -17.50
CA ALA A 488 -19.61 -14.01 -16.48
C ALA A 488 -20.78 -15.01 -16.44
N VAL A 489 -22.03 -14.53 -16.56
CA VAL A 489 -23.22 -15.39 -16.71
C VAL A 489 -23.14 -16.22 -17.99
N HIS A 490 -22.76 -15.62 -19.12
CA HIS A 490 -22.62 -16.34 -20.39
C HIS A 490 -21.58 -17.48 -20.31
N HIS A 491 -20.47 -17.25 -19.61
CA HIS A 491 -19.42 -18.25 -19.39
C HIS A 491 -19.68 -19.18 -18.18
N THR A 492 -20.91 -19.20 -17.68
CA THR A 492 -21.37 -20.05 -16.58
C THR A 492 -20.50 -19.95 -15.34
N GLU A 493 -19.93 -18.77 -15.05
CA GLU A 493 -19.07 -18.55 -13.88
C GLU A 493 -19.79 -18.84 -12.56
N PHE A 494 -21.11 -18.73 -12.55
CA PHE A 494 -21.95 -18.93 -11.37
C PHE A 494 -22.24 -20.41 -11.09
N GLU A 495 -21.94 -21.36 -11.99
CA GLU A 495 -22.27 -22.78 -11.79
C GLU A 495 -21.75 -23.32 -10.44
N SER A 496 -20.54 -22.91 -10.06
CA SER A 496 -19.94 -23.17 -8.76
C SER A 496 -19.40 -21.87 -8.20
N VAL A 497 -19.83 -21.51 -7.00
CA VAL A 497 -19.35 -20.30 -6.31
C VAL A 497 -18.67 -20.64 -4.99
N SER A 498 -17.72 -19.82 -4.58
CA SER A 498 -17.16 -19.84 -3.23
C SER A 498 -17.50 -18.53 -2.52
N VAL A 499 -18.09 -18.65 -1.34
CA VAL A 499 -18.56 -17.55 -0.49
C VAL A 499 -17.68 -17.49 0.75
N ASP A 500 -17.21 -16.29 1.08
CA ASP A 500 -16.40 -16.02 2.26
C ASP A 500 -16.51 -14.52 2.61
N ALA A 501 -16.11 -14.12 3.81
CA ALA A 501 -16.11 -12.72 4.22
C ALA A 501 -14.90 -12.35 5.08
N THR A 502 -14.41 -11.11 4.89
CA THR A 502 -13.21 -10.61 5.57
C THR A 502 -13.51 -9.39 6.43
N LEU A 503 -12.89 -9.29 7.61
CA LEU A 503 -13.17 -8.21 8.57
C LEU A 503 -12.12 -7.09 8.60
N LYS A 504 -10.88 -7.36 8.17
CA LYS A 504 -9.74 -6.47 8.47
C LYS A 504 -9.88 -5.08 7.84
N CYS A 505 -10.36 -4.98 6.61
CA CYS A 505 -10.60 -3.69 5.95
C CYS A 505 -11.76 -2.89 6.56
N CYS A 506 -12.60 -3.51 7.39
CA CYS A 506 -13.71 -2.84 8.08
C CYS A 506 -13.33 -2.24 9.43
N LEU A 507 -12.14 -2.56 9.96
CA LEU A 507 -11.67 -2.08 11.28
C LEU A 507 -11.36 -0.58 11.28
N SER A 508 -10.99 -0.02 10.14
CA SER A 508 -10.69 1.41 9.96
C SER A 508 -11.95 2.26 9.73
N ILE A 509 -13.15 1.69 9.82
CA ILE A 509 -14.39 2.43 9.59
C ILE A 509 -14.76 3.24 10.84
N LEU A 510 -14.88 4.56 10.66
CA LEU A 510 -15.29 5.48 11.71
C LEU A 510 -16.70 5.19 12.23
N GLY A 511 -16.92 5.43 13.52
CA GLY A 511 -18.24 5.33 14.16
C GLY A 511 -18.68 3.93 14.59
N GLN A 512 -17.87 2.91 14.33
CA GLN A 512 -18.10 1.53 14.80
C GLN A 512 -17.15 1.22 15.95
N SER A 513 -17.62 0.49 16.96
CA SER A 513 -16.73 -0.02 18.03
C SER A 513 -15.89 -1.20 17.54
N SER A 514 -14.88 -1.61 18.32
CA SER A 514 -14.08 -2.81 18.01
C SER A 514 -14.97 -4.04 17.80
N TYR A 515 -14.55 -4.97 16.95
CA TYR A 515 -15.28 -6.24 16.78
C TYR A 515 -15.20 -7.11 18.04
N ARG A 516 -14.12 -6.95 18.84
CA ARG A 516 -13.92 -7.62 20.13
C ARG A 516 -14.71 -6.96 21.27
N ALA A 517 -15.31 -5.79 21.03
CA ALA A 517 -16.04 -5.05 22.04
C ALA A 517 -17.29 -5.83 22.50
N GLY A 518 -17.59 -5.73 23.80
CA GLY A 518 -18.76 -6.35 24.40
C GLY A 518 -20.08 -5.87 23.75
N PRO A 519 -21.18 -6.64 23.83
CA PRO A 519 -22.46 -6.28 23.22
C PRO A 519 -22.96 -4.87 23.59
N GLN A 520 -22.75 -4.45 24.84
CA GLN A 520 -23.13 -3.12 25.32
C GLN A 520 -22.35 -1.99 24.65
N GLU A 521 -21.04 -2.16 24.45
CA GLU A 521 -20.20 -1.18 23.75
C GLU A 521 -20.49 -1.16 22.25
N ARG A 522 -20.81 -2.31 21.65
CA ARG A 522 -21.31 -2.36 20.25
C ARG A 522 -22.66 -1.69 20.10
N ALA A 523 -23.53 -1.77 21.08
CA ALA A 523 -24.82 -1.08 21.09
C ALA A 523 -24.70 0.43 21.35
N SER A 524 -23.59 0.90 21.93
CA SER A 524 -23.35 2.32 22.21
C SER A 524 -22.59 3.06 21.11
N ALA A 525 -22.09 2.37 20.07
CA ALA A 525 -21.39 2.99 18.95
C ALA A 525 -22.27 3.91 18.09
N ALA A 526 -21.67 4.78 17.26
CA ALA A 526 -22.41 5.67 16.36
C ALA A 526 -23.17 4.91 15.27
N PHE A 527 -22.66 3.74 14.86
CA PHE A 527 -23.32 2.81 13.95
C PHE A 527 -23.49 1.44 14.62
N THR A 528 -24.71 0.91 14.58
CA THR A 528 -25.08 -0.35 15.26
C THR A 528 -25.94 -1.23 14.35
N GLY A 529 -26.06 -2.53 14.69
CA GLY A 529 -26.96 -3.45 13.99
C GLY A 529 -26.71 -3.51 12.47
N LYS A 530 -27.76 -3.31 11.67
CA LYS A 530 -27.68 -3.37 10.20
C LYS A 530 -26.90 -2.22 9.56
N ASP A 531 -26.73 -1.11 10.28
CA ASP A 531 -25.99 0.06 9.79
C ASP A 531 -24.47 -0.11 9.88
N CYS A 532 -23.99 -1.19 10.49
CA CYS A 532 -22.56 -1.46 10.59
C CYS A 532 -22.04 -2.27 9.39
N PHE A 533 -20.83 -1.97 8.93
CA PHE A 533 -20.06 -2.77 7.99
C PHE A 533 -18.93 -3.43 8.78
N ARG A 534 -19.15 -4.67 9.22
CA ARG A 534 -18.15 -5.42 10.00
C ARG A 534 -17.33 -6.34 9.14
N LYS A 535 -17.86 -6.73 7.99
CA LYS A 535 -17.21 -7.66 7.07
C LYS A 535 -17.42 -7.23 5.62
N VAL A 536 -16.58 -7.72 4.72
CA VAL A 536 -16.75 -7.62 3.28
C VAL A 536 -16.99 -9.03 2.76
N LEU A 537 -18.20 -9.27 2.26
CA LEU A 537 -18.62 -10.50 1.62
C LEU A 537 -18.00 -10.58 0.22
N THR A 538 -17.31 -11.67 -0.06
CA THR A 538 -16.73 -12.00 -1.35
C THR A 538 -17.37 -13.26 -1.92
N VAL A 539 -17.77 -13.21 -3.18
CA VAL A 539 -18.25 -14.39 -3.93
C VAL A 539 -17.35 -14.55 -5.14
N ARG A 540 -16.72 -15.72 -5.27
CA ARG A 540 -15.89 -16.08 -6.41
C ARG A 540 -16.57 -17.15 -7.26
N GLY A 541 -16.54 -16.97 -8.57
CA GLY A 541 -17.06 -17.92 -9.55
C GLY A 541 -16.13 -19.10 -9.79
N ARG A 542 -16.56 -19.98 -10.69
CA ARG A 542 -15.92 -21.28 -10.93
C ARG A 542 -14.47 -21.15 -11.38
N THR A 543 -14.07 -20.09 -12.07
CA THR A 543 -12.67 -19.88 -12.49
C THR A 543 -11.89 -18.93 -11.57
N GLY A 544 -12.49 -18.56 -10.44
CA GLY A 544 -12.00 -17.52 -9.56
C GLY A 544 -12.41 -16.10 -10.00
N CYS A 545 -13.34 -15.92 -10.95
CA CYS A 545 -13.90 -14.60 -11.21
C CYS A 545 -14.44 -13.98 -9.91
N VAL A 546 -14.11 -12.72 -9.59
CA VAL A 546 -14.72 -12.05 -8.42
C VAL A 546 -16.10 -11.57 -8.84
N LEU A 547 -17.15 -12.27 -8.42
CA LEU A 547 -18.54 -11.98 -8.77
C LEU A 547 -19.20 -10.98 -7.81
N LEU A 548 -18.76 -10.99 -6.54
CA LEU A 548 -19.21 -10.05 -5.51
C LEU A 548 -18.04 -9.66 -4.62
N MET A 549 -18.00 -8.38 -4.26
CA MET A 549 -17.17 -7.82 -3.21
C MET A 549 -17.90 -6.62 -2.60
N ALA A 550 -18.60 -6.85 -1.49
CA ALA A 550 -19.50 -5.86 -0.91
C ALA A 550 -19.51 -5.90 0.62
N PRO A 551 -19.71 -4.77 1.31
CA PRO A 551 -19.76 -4.75 2.76
C PRO A 551 -21.05 -5.43 3.29
N THR A 552 -20.95 -6.05 4.46
CA THR A 552 -22.04 -6.72 5.16
C THR A 552 -21.93 -6.51 6.68
N PRO A 553 -23.06 -6.41 7.42
CA PRO A 553 -23.03 -6.28 8.88
C PRO A 553 -22.54 -7.55 9.58
N ASN A 554 -22.81 -8.73 9.04
CA ASN A 554 -22.42 -10.02 9.61
C ASN A 554 -22.38 -11.12 8.53
N GLU A 555 -22.03 -12.34 8.95
CA GLU A 555 -22.01 -13.58 8.15
C GLU A 555 -23.23 -14.48 8.43
N GLU A 556 -24.30 -13.93 9.01
CA GLU A 556 -25.50 -14.72 9.23
C GLU A 556 -26.15 -15.07 7.88
N ALA A 557 -26.68 -16.29 7.78
CA ALA A 557 -27.25 -16.80 6.53
C ALA A 557 -28.25 -15.84 5.85
N PRO A 558 -29.17 -15.16 6.57
CA PRO A 558 -30.07 -14.19 5.96
C PRO A 558 -29.36 -12.98 5.36
N ALA A 559 -28.35 -12.44 6.06
CA ALA A 559 -27.60 -11.28 5.59
C ALA A 559 -26.76 -11.61 4.34
N ILE A 560 -26.16 -12.81 4.31
CA ILE A 560 -25.44 -13.31 3.13
C ILE A 560 -26.40 -13.44 1.94
N ALA A 561 -27.55 -14.10 2.13
CA ALA A 561 -28.52 -14.32 1.05
C ALA A 561 -29.13 -13.01 0.52
N GLU A 562 -29.49 -12.08 1.40
CA GLU A 562 -29.96 -10.74 1.05
C GLU A 562 -28.91 -10.01 0.20
N ARG A 563 -27.66 -9.97 0.67
CA ARG A 563 -26.57 -9.29 -0.05
C ARG A 563 -26.29 -9.91 -1.43
N ILE A 564 -26.35 -11.25 -1.53
CA ILE A 564 -26.21 -11.99 -2.77
C ILE A 564 -27.34 -11.65 -3.75
N ALA A 565 -28.59 -11.68 -3.28
CA ALA A 565 -29.77 -11.38 -4.11
C ALA A 565 -29.80 -9.93 -4.61
N GLU A 566 -29.38 -8.97 -3.77
CA GLU A 566 -29.31 -7.56 -4.16
C GLU A 566 -28.22 -7.24 -5.19
N SER A 567 -27.14 -8.04 -5.21
CA SER A 567 -25.91 -7.66 -5.92
C SER A 567 -25.61 -8.51 -7.16
N LEU A 568 -26.10 -9.74 -7.23
CA LEU A 568 -25.79 -10.68 -8.32
C LEU A 568 -26.97 -10.79 -9.31
N PRO A 569 -26.68 -10.97 -10.61
CA PRO A 569 -27.73 -11.12 -11.62
C PRO A 569 -28.55 -12.40 -11.40
N GLU A 570 -29.87 -12.31 -11.56
CA GLU A 570 -30.79 -13.45 -11.37
C GLU A 570 -30.41 -14.66 -12.23
N ASP A 571 -30.00 -14.44 -13.48
CA ASP A 571 -29.56 -15.52 -14.37
C ASP A 571 -28.33 -16.25 -13.83
N GLY A 572 -27.40 -15.51 -13.20
CA GLY A 572 -26.27 -16.10 -12.50
C GLY A 572 -26.72 -16.94 -11.30
N LEU A 573 -27.62 -16.41 -10.47
CA LEU A 573 -28.16 -17.16 -9.33
C LEU A 573 -28.90 -18.44 -9.74
N ARG A 574 -29.60 -18.41 -10.88
CA ARG A 574 -30.26 -19.59 -11.49
C ARG A 574 -29.26 -20.62 -12.04
N GLN A 575 -28.01 -20.24 -12.31
CA GLN A 575 -26.96 -21.16 -12.74
C GLN A 575 -26.30 -21.89 -11.57
N THR A 576 -26.33 -21.31 -10.36
CA THR A 576 -25.60 -21.86 -9.22
C THR A 576 -26.12 -23.23 -8.79
N ARG A 577 -25.23 -24.22 -8.85
CA ARG A 577 -25.46 -25.60 -8.41
C ARG A 577 -24.68 -25.93 -7.15
N ILE A 578 -23.52 -25.29 -6.96
CA ILE A 578 -22.58 -25.58 -5.88
C ILE A 578 -22.15 -24.30 -5.18
N VAL A 579 -22.13 -24.34 -3.85
CA VAL A 579 -21.59 -23.28 -3.00
C VAL A 579 -20.52 -23.87 -2.09
N CYS A 580 -19.35 -23.22 -2.06
CA CYS A 580 -18.23 -23.57 -1.19
C CYS A 580 -18.09 -22.50 -0.10
N THR A 581 -18.10 -22.90 1.17
CA THR A 581 -17.99 -22.03 2.34
C THR A 581 -17.24 -22.77 3.44
N ASP A 582 -16.55 -22.03 4.30
CA ASP A 582 -15.81 -22.54 5.45
C ASP A 582 -16.71 -22.92 6.64
N ASP A 583 -17.85 -22.24 6.84
CA ASP A 583 -18.85 -22.56 7.88
C ASP A 583 -20.21 -23.03 7.31
N PRO A 584 -20.26 -24.22 6.67
CA PRO A 584 -21.50 -24.75 6.10
C PRO A 584 -22.49 -25.19 7.17
N SER A 585 -23.77 -24.85 6.98
CA SER A 585 -24.87 -25.27 7.87
C SER A 585 -26.16 -25.56 7.11
N ALA A 586 -27.04 -26.38 7.70
CA ALA A 586 -28.35 -26.65 7.13
C ALA A 586 -29.22 -25.38 6.98
N HIS A 587 -29.09 -24.45 7.93
CA HIS A 587 -29.76 -23.16 7.87
C HIS A 587 -29.21 -22.27 6.73
N LEU A 588 -27.90 -22.26 6.51
CA LEU A 588 -27.29 -21.56 5.39
C LEU A 588 -27.75 -22.14 4.05
N LEU A 589 -27.75 -23.47 3.89
CA LEU A 589 -28.25 -24.13 2.68
C LEU A 589 -29.71 -23.78 2.40
N SER A 590 -30.60 -23.91 3.41
CA SER A 590 -32.02 -23.62 3.21
C SER A 590 -32.25 -22.15 2.86
N THR A 591 -31.49 -21.23 3.45
CA THR A 591 -31.59 -19.80 3.17
C THR A 591 -31.06 -19.47 1.77
N LEU A 592 -29.91 -20.03 1.36
CA LEU A 592 -29.34 -19.80 0.03
C LEU A 592 -30.20 -20.39 -1.09
N ARG A 593 -30.93 -21.48 -0.85
CA ARG A 593 -31.88 -22.02 -1.84
C ARG A 593 -33.00 -21.07 -2.22
N ASN A 594 -33.39 -20.16 -1.33
CA ASN A 594 -34.39 -19.15 -1.64
C ASN A 594 -33.91 -18.18 -2.73
N VAL A 595 -32.59 -18.00 -2.87
CA VAL A 595 -31.98 -17.11 -3.86
C VAL A 595 -31.29 -17.86 -5.00
N MET A 596 -30.87 -19.11 -4.79
CA MET A 596 -30.22 -19.99 -5.77
C MET A 596 -31.07 -21.26 -5.99
N PRO A 597 -32.06 -21.23 -6.89
CA PRO A 597 -33.07 -22.28 -7.00
C PRO A 597 -32.53 -23.64 -7.48
N LYS A 598 -31.37 -23.66 -8.15
CA LYS A 598 -30.72 -24.90 -8.63
C LYS A 598 -29.63 -25.42 -7.69
N LEU A 599 -29.51 -24.86 -6.48
CA LEU A 599 -28.49 -25.27 -5.51
C LEU A 599 -28.74 -26.71 -5.04
N GLU A 600 -27.83 -27.60 -5.44
CA GLU A 600 -27.97 -29.04 -5.23
C GLU A 600 -27.77 -29.39 -3.75
N PRO A 601 -28.67 -30.18 -3.15
CA PRO A 601 -28.30 -30.93 -1.95
C PRO A 601 -27.27 -31.96 -2.38
N PHE A 602 -26.02 -31.82 -1.98
CA PHE A 602 -25.17 -33.01 -1.97
C PHE A 602 -25.75 -33.96 -0.91
N ASN A 603 -26.11 -35.17 -1.34
CA ASN A 603 -26.82 -36.17 -0.54
C ASN A 603 -26.10 -36.43 0.80
N GLY A 604 -26.86 -36.53 1.90
CA GLY A 604 -26.38 -37.02 3.19
C GLY A 604 -26.55 -36.09 4.41
N ILE A 605 -27.54 -35.21 4.47
CA ILE A 605 -27.72 -34.33 5.65
C ILE A 605 -28.72 -34.88 6.68
N GLN A 606 -29.51 -35.89 6.31
CA GLN A 606 -30.47 -36.53 7.21
C GLN A 606 -29.96 -37.90 7.66
N ASP A 607 -29.81 -38.08 8.97
CA ASP A 607 -29.40 -39.31 9.68
C ASP A 607 -28.09 -39.98 9.24
N VAL A 608 -27.00 -39.20 9.14
CA VAL A 608 -25.67 -39.79 8.93
C VAL A 608 -25.01 -40.14 10.25
N SER A 609 -25.00 -41.44 10.55
CA SER A 609 -24.16 -42.01 11.61
C SER A 609 -22.84 -42.50 11.03
N PHE A 610 -21.75 -42.22 11.75
CA PHE A 610 -20.48 -42.88 11.50
C PHE A 610 -20.59 -44.40 11.69
N ASP A 611 -19.82 -45.15 10.91
CA ASP A 611 -19.57 -46.55 11.22
C ASP A 611 -18.90 -46.72 12.59
N HIS A 612 -18.91 -47.95 13.11
CA HIS A 612 -18.37 -48.24 14.44
C HIS A 612 -16.90 -47.76 14.59
N ILE A 613 -16.08 -47.95 13.55
CA ILE A 613 -14.65 -47.63 13.58
C ILE A 613 -14.44 -46.11 13.69
N THR A 614 -15.12 -45.34 12.85
CA THR A 614 -15.03 -43.88 12.78
C THR A 614 -15.62 -43.26 14.05
N LYS A 615 -16.68 -43.85 14.61
CA LYS A 615 -17.23 -43.45 15.91
C LYS A 615 -16.20 -43.64 17.03
N THR A 616 -15.55 -44.80 17.11
CA THR A 616 -14.48 -45.06 18.09
C THR A 616 -13.31 -44.10 17.90
N ARG A 617 -12.88 -43.82 16.67
CA ARG A 617 -11.79 -42.85 16.40
C ARG A 617 -12.18 -41.44 16.85
N ARG A 618 -13.41 -41.02 16.60
CA ARG A 618 -13.92 -39.73 17.08
C ARG A 618 -13.93 -39.65 18.60
N GLU A 619 -14.33 -40.71 19.30
CA GLU A 619 -14.26 -40.77 20.76
C GLU A 619 -12.81 -40.68 21.27
N GLN A 620 -11.85 -41.25 20.54
CA GLN A 620 -10.42 -41.13 20.82
C GLN A 620 -9.87 -39.71 20.67
N ILE A 621 -10.53 -38.81 19.92
CA ILE A 621 -10.18 -37.37 19.89
C ILE A 621 -10.42 -36.72 21.26
N LEU A 622 -11.44 -37.14 22.01
CA LEU A 622 -11.67 -36.62 23.36
C LEU A 622 -10.78 -37.31 24.39
N SER A 623 -10.69 -38.64 24.35
CA SER A 623 -9.98 -39.41 25.37
C SER A 623 -8.47 -39.44 25.18
N GLY A 624 -7.96 -39.12 23.99
CA GLY A 624 -6.55 -39.36 23.63
C GLY A 624 -6.19 -40.85 23.61
N GLY A 625 -7.18 -41.75 23.53
CA GLY A 625 -7.00 -43.19 23.73
C GLY A 625 -6.41 -43.97 22.54
N MET A 626 -5.84 -43.29 21.53
CA MET A 626 -5.17 -43.97 20.42
C MET A 626 -3.80 -44.52 20.86
N GLY A 627 -3.43 -45.72 20.40
CA GLY A 627 -2.09 -46.27 20.66
C GLY A 627 -1.00 -45.39 20.04
N LYS A 628 0.02 -45.02 20.84
CA LYS A 628 1.05 -44.04 20.44
C LYS A 628 1.80 -44.43 19.17
N ALA A 629 2.29 -45.67 19.08
CA ALA A 629 2.99 -46.17 17.90
C ALA A 629 2.12 -46.14 16.63
N LYS A 630 0.81 -46.39 16.76
CA LYS A 630 -0.14 -46.27 15.66
C LYS A 630 -0.35 -44.81 15.25
N ALA A 631 -0.47 -43.91 16.22
CA ALA A 631 -0.65 -42.48 15.96
C ALA A 631 0.56 -41.87 15.24
N GLU A 632 1.77 -42.17 15.70
CA GLU A 632 3.03 -41.73 15.07
C GLU A 632 3.13 -42.26 13.64
N SER A 633 2.94 -43.58 13.45
CA SER A 633 2.96 -44.18 12.11
C SER A 633 1.90 -43.59 11.16
N LEU A 634 0.72 -43.25 11.67
CA LEU A 634 -0.32 -42.59 10.87
C LEU A 634 0.11 -41.20 10.44
N LEU A 635 0.63 -40.38 11.37
CA LEU A 635 1.07 -39.02 11.07
C LEU A 635 2.27 -39.02 10.10
N ASP A 636 3.23 -39.94 10.28
CA ASP A 636 4.38 -40.10 9.38
C ASP A 636 3.97 -40.52 7.96
N SER A 637 2.82 -41.18 7.82
CA SER A 637 2.28 -41.60 6.52
C SER A 637 1.46 -40.53 5.81
N LEU A 638 1.17 -39.39 6.46
CA LEU A 638 0.40 -38.31 5.85
C LEU A 638 1.21 -37.61 4.76
N ASP A 639 0.61 -37.53 3.58
CA ASP A 639 1.17 -36.85 2.42
C ASP A 639 0.43 -35.53 2.23
N ALA A 640 1.11 -34.41 2.48
CA ALA A 640 0.54 -33.07 2.35
C ALA A 640 0.05 -32.76 0.92
N ALA A 641 0.50 -33.51 -0.10
CA ALA A 641 0.06 -33.35 -1.48
C ALA A 641 -1.21 -34.17 -1.82
N LYS A 642 -1.70 -35.03 -0.90
CA LYS A 642 -2.88 -35.88 -1.12
C LYS A 642 -4.07 -35.45 -0.26
N PRO A 643 -5.23 -35.11 -0.85
CA PRO A 643 -6.43 -34.83 -0.07
C PRO A 643 -6.98 -36.11 0.56
N TRP A 644 -7.59 -35.98 1.74
CA TRP A 644 -8.37 -37.08 2.32
C TRP A 644 -9.51 -37.47 1.37
N GLN A 645 -9.61 -38.76 1.07
CA GLN A 645 -10.62 -39.29 0.15
C GLN A 645 -11.94 -39.60 0.87
N CYS A 646 -11.88 -39.86 2.17
CA CYS A 646 -13.05 -40.13 2.98
C CYS A 646 -12.94 -39.53 4.39
N GLU A 647 -14.10 -39.42 5.04
CA GLU A 647 -14.25 -38.82 6.37
C GLU A 647 -13.50 -39.61 7.45
N ARG A 648 -13.45 -40.94 7.29
CA ARG A 648 -12.78 -41.85 8.22
C ARG A 648 -11.30 -41.49 8.36
N ASP A 649 -10.61 -41.30 7.24
CA ASP A 649 -9.17 -41.00 7.22
C ASP A 649 -8.88 -39.67 7.94
N CYS A 650 -9.73 -38.66 7.71
CA CYS A 650 -9.64 -37.38 8.40
C CYS A 650 -9.84 -37.55 9.92
N VAL A 651 -10.90 -38.23 10.35
CA VAL A 651 -11.19 -38.45 11.78
C VAL A 651 -10.09 -39.29 12.46
N GLU A 652 -9.53 -40.29 11.76
CA GLU A 652 -8.42 -41.10 12.26
C GLU A 652 -7.12 -40.28 12.39
N ALA A 653 -6.81 -39.41 11.43
CA ALA A 653 -5.68 -38.48 11.51
C ALA A 653 -5.84 -37.48 12.66
N MET A 654 -7.04 -36.94 12.90
CA MET A 654 -7.30 -36.02 14.02
C MET A 654 -7.11 -36.71 15.38
N ALA A 655 -7.51 -37.98 15.49
CA ALA A 655 -7.31 -38.76 16.71
C ALA A 655 -5.82 -39.10 16.94
N ALA A 656 -5.06 -39.33 15.88
CA ALA A 656 -3.61 -39.49 15.95
C ALA A 656 -2.91 -38.18 16.37
N PHE A 657 -3.31 -37.05 15.79
CA PHE A 657 -2.79 -35.73 16.13
C PHE A 657 -2.98 -35.40 17.62
N VAL A 658 -4.20 -35.57 18.14
CA VAL A 658 -4.48 -35.38 19.58
C VAL A 658 -3.60 -36.26 20.48
N ARG A 659 -3.32 -37.49 20.05
CA ARG A 659 -2.50 -38.43 20.83
C ARG A 659 -1.04 -38.01 20.89
N CYS A 660 -0.50 -37.47 19.80
CA CYS A 660 0.91 -37.10 19.67
C CYS A 660 1.21 -35.71 20.24
N PHE A 661 0.23 -34.80 20.24
CA PHE A 661 0.40 -33.41 20.70
C PHE A 661 -0.55 -33.04 21.84
N PRO A 662 -0.60 -33.79 22.95
CA PRO A 662 -1.56 -33.57 24.03
C PRO A 662 -1.44 -32.17 24.66
N ASP A 663 -0.21 -31.68 24.81
CA ASP A 663 0.09 -30.40 25.45
C ASP A 663 -0.45 -29.20 24.66
N ASP A 664 -0.56 -29.32 23.34
CA ASP A 664 -1.12 -28.27 22.49
C ASP A 664 -2.63 -28.32 22.42
N VAL A 665 -3.20 -29.52 22.31
CA VAL A 665 -4.66 -29.68 22.16
C VAL A 665 -5.42 -29.55 23.48
N ASP A 666 -4.77 -29.64 24.63
CA ASP A 666 -5.39 -29.41 25.94
C ASP A 666 -5.46 -27.94 26.34
N LYS A 667 -4.70 -27.07 25.67
CA LYS A 667 -4.80 -25.62 25.88
C LYS A 667 -6.22 -25.14 25.63
N ILE A 668 -6.71 -24.29 26.53
CA ILE A 668 -8.01 -23.64 26.39
C ILE A 668 -7.87 -22.53 25.36
N ILE A 669 -8.66 -22.62 24.28
CA ILE A 669 -8.63 -21.65 23.20
C ILE A 669 -9.49 -20.44 23.62
N PRO A 670 -8.92 -19.22 23.67
CA PRO A 670 -9.66 -18.00 24.03
C PRO A 670 -10.74 -17.70 22.98
N GLY A 671 -11.94 -17.33 23.45
CA GLY A 671 -13.13 -17.14 22.61
C GLY A 671 -14.20 -18.21 22.88
N PRO A 672 -14.09 -19.43 22.33
CA PRO A 672 -15.06 -20.50 22.58
C PRO A 672 -14.97 -21.08 24.01
N ASN A 673 -13.89 -20.81 24.75
CA ASN A 673 -13.63 -21.33 26.09
C ASN A 673 -13.71 -22.87 26.16
N ARG A 674 -13.07 -23.51 25.17
CA ARG A 674 -13.02 -24.97 24.98
C ARG A 674 -11.56 -25.38 24.72
N SER A 675 -11.20 -26.60 25.10
CA SER A 675 -9.89 -27.14 24.72
C SER A 675 -9.80 -27.44 23.22
N GLY A 676 -8.60 -27.46 22.65
CA GLY A 676 -8.36 -27.90 21.27
C GLY A 676 -8.99 -29.26 20.97
N ARG A 677 -8.95 -30.23 21.90
CA ARG A 677 -9.62 -31.53 21.76
C ARG A 677 -11.13 -31.39 21.57
N GLN A 678 -11.79 -30.55 22.37
CA GLN A 678 -13.23 -30.30 22.26
C GLN A 678 -13.60 -29.62 20.93
N VAL A 679 -12.74 -28.73 20.44
CA VAL A 679 -12.91 -28.08 19.13
C VAL A 679 -12.79 -29.12 18.01
N LEU A 680 -11.73 -29.94 17.99
CA LEU A 680 -11.52 -30.99 17.00
C LEU A 680 -12.64 -32.04 17.03
N TYR A 681 -13.11 -32.44 18.20
CA TYR A 681 -14.24 -33.36 18.35
C TYR A 681 -15.55 -32.79 17.78
N THR A 682 -15.76 -31.48 17.94
CA THR A 682 -16.91 -30.77 17.37
C THR A 682 -16.76 -30.64 15.85
N ALA A 683 -15.56 -30.36 15.36
CA ALA A 683 -15.26 -30.30 13.92
C ALA A 683 -15.51 -31.66 13.24
N CYS A 684 -15.15 -32.76 13.91
CA CYS A 684 -15.38 -34.13 13.45
C CYS A 684 -16.80 -34.66 13.72
N ALA A 685 -17.80 -33.79 13.88
CA ALA A 685 -19.19 -34.24 13.98
C ALA A 685 -19.66 -34.84 12.64
N PRO A 686 -20.46 -35.93 12.63
CA PRO A 686 -20.89 -36.58 11.39
C PRO A 686 -21.49 -35.61 10.37
N ALA A 687 -22.44 -34.78 10.80
CA ALA A 687 -23.05 -33.77 9.93
C ALA A 687 -22.03 -32.77 9.35
N ARG A 688 -21.02 -32.34 10.12
CA ARG A 688 -19.97 -31.41 9.63
C ARG A 688 -19.02 -32.08 8.65
N MET A 689 -18.67 -33.35 8.87
CA MET A 689 -17.86 -34.13 7.92
C MET A 689 -18.54 -34.29 6.58
N GLN A 690 -19.86 -34.51 6.57
CA GLN A 690 -20.62 -34.49 5.31
C GLN A 690 -20.42 -33.18 4.56
N TRP A 691 -20.52 -32.05 5.26
CA TRP A 691 -20.34 -30.75 4.64
C TRP A 691 -18.93 -30.48 4.12
N TYR A 692 -17.89 -30.77 4.89
CA TYR A 692 -16.51 -30.52 4.45
C TYR A 692 -16.14 -31.35 3.21
N PHE A 693 -16.65 -32.58 3.12
CA PHE A 693 -16.39 -33.47 1.98
C PHE A 693 -17.30 -33.24 0.77
N ASN A 694 -18.33 -32.38 0.87
CA ASN A 694 -19.22 -32.11 -0.26
C ASN A 694 -18.47 -31.48 -1.45
N ASN A 695 -17.47 -30.62 -1.21
CA ASN A 695 -16.67 -30.08 -2.31
C ASN A 695 -15.89 -31.18 -3.04
N ILE A 696 -15.33 -32.13 -2.30
CA ILE A 696 -14.59 -33.27 -2.86
C ILE A 696 -15.55 -34.13 -3.69
N ARG A 697 -16.70 -34.52 -3.13
CA ARG A 697 -17.73 -35.30 -3.84
C ARG A 697 -18.20 -34.61 -5.12
N ALA A 698 -18.43 -33.29 -5.06
CA ALA A 698 -18.83 -32.50 -6.21
C ALA A 698 -17.76 -32.49 -7.31
N ARG A 699 -16.48 -32.39 -6.96
CA ARG A 699 -15.40 -32.48 -7.94
C ARG A 699 -15.31 -33.87 -8.57
N HIS A 700 -15.47 -34.93 -7.79
CA HIS A 700 -15.44 -36.30 -8.31
C HIS A 700 -16.60 -36.63 -9.25
N SER A 701 -17.75 -35.97 -9.10
CA SER A 701 -18.89 -36.14 -10.03
C SER A 701 -18.79 -35.28 -11.29
N MET A 702 -17.82 -34.37 -11.36
CA MET A 702 -17.60 -33.50 -12.52
C MET A 702 -16.63 -34.11 -13.54
N ARG A 703 -16.79 -33.68 -14.79
CA ARG A 703 -15.82 -34.01 -15.83
C ARG A 703 -14.46 -33.33 -15.54
N PRO A 704 -13.31 -33.99 -15.82
CA PRO A 704 -11.98 -33.43 -15.55
C PRO A 704 -11.73 -32.04 -16.16
N ASP A 705 -12.27 -31.78 -17.36
CA ASP A 705 -12.18 -30.49 -18.06
C ASP A 705 -12.89 -29.35 -17.32
N ARG A 706 -13.84 -29.67 -16.44
CA ARG A 706 -14.51 -28.70 -15.56
C ARG A 706 -13.79 -28.54 -14.23
N VAL A 707 -13.27 -29.63 -13.68
CA VAL A 707 -12.55 -29.62 -12.39
C VAL A 707 -11.30 -28.77 -12.45
N VAL A 708 -10.58 -28.76 -13.58
CA VAL A 708 -9.35 -27.96 -13.77
C VAL A 708 -9.58 -26.46 -13.65
N LEU A 709 -10.81 -26.01 -13.85
CA LEU A 709 -11.18 -24.61 -13.75
C LEU A 709 -11.50 -24.21 -12.30
N LEU A 710 -11.87 -25.16 -11.44
CA LEU A 710 -12.34 -24.90 -10.08
C LEU A 710 -11.18 -24.59 -9.11
N PRO A 711 -11.16 -23.40 -8.46
CA PRO A 711 -10.19 -23.11 -7.41
C PRO A 711 -10.36 -24.08 -6.25
N ALA A 712 -9.27 -24.51 -5.60
CA ALA A 712 -9.33 -25.47 -4.49
C ALA A 712 -10.04 -24.90 -3.24
N GLY A 713 -11.24 -25.38 -2.90
CA GLY A 713 -11.98 -24.95 -1.70
C GLY A 713 -12.11 -23.43 -1.57
N THR A 714 -11.83 -22.90 -0.37
CA THR A 714 -11.84 -21.47 -0.02
C THR A 714 -10.50 -20.76 -0.24
N THR A 715 -9.42 -21.47 -0.60
CA THR A 715 -8.07 -20.88 -0.75
C THR A 715 -8.03 -19.71 -1.74
N SER A 716 -8.91 -19.73 -2.74
CA SER A 716 -9.08 -18.62 -3.68
C SER A 716 -9.68 -17.38 -3.02
N ASN A 717 -10.64 -17.53 -2.10
CA ASN A 717 -11.11 -16.41 -1.29
C ASN A 717 -10.03 -15.93 -0.32
N GLU A 718 -9.29 -16.82 0.32
CA GLU A 718 -8.17 -16.46 1.20
C GLU A 718 -7.09 -15.65 0.47
N ALA A 719 -6.73 -16.04 -0.76
CA ALA A 719 -5.82 -15.29 -1.62
C ALA A 719 -6.38 -13.90 -1.95
N LEU A 720 -7.67 -13.80 -2.31
CA LEU A 720 -8.31 -12.51 -2.54
C LEU A 720 -8.33 -11.65 -1.28
N HIS A 721 -8.57 -12.24 -0.10
CA HIS A 721 -8.56 -11.53 1.17
C HIS A 721 -7.16 -11.03 1.54
N ALA A 722 -6.11 -11.77 1.21
CA ALA A 722 -4.74 -11.30 1.36
C ALA A 722 -4.50 -10.04 0.50
N GLU A 723 -5.00 -10.02 -0.74
CA GLU A 723 -4.94 -8.82 -1.59
C GLU A 723 -5.77 -7.67 -1.01
N VAL A 724 -7.01 -7.92 -0.58
CA VAL A 724 -7.87 -6.90 0.06
C VAL A 724 -7.16 -6.32 1.29
N ARG A 725 -6.58 -7.16 2.14
CA ARG A 725 -5.80 -6.70 3.30
C ARG A 725 -4.63 -5.82 2.88
N ALA A 726 -3.91 -6.17 1.81
CA ALA A 726 -2.82 -5.36 1.29
C ALA A 726 -3.31 -3.99 0.78
N TRP A 727 -4.45 -3.94 0.08
CA TRP A 727 -5.01 -2.67 -0.45
C TRP A 727 -5.43 -1.69 0.65
N PHE A 728 -5.86 -2.20 1.80
CA PHE A 728 -6.34 -1.39 2.93
C PHE A 728 -5.32 -1.25 4.08
N ARG A 729 -4.12 -1.85 3.98
CA ARG A 729 -3.10 -1.88 5.06
C ARG A 729 -2.74 -0.49 5.59
N GLU A 730 -2.64 0.49 4.70
CA GLU A 730 -2.27 1.88 5.02
C GLU A 730 -3.48 2.75 5.41
N THR A 731 -4.72 2.26 5.22
CA THR A 731 -5.92 3.06 5.52
C THR A 731 -6.20 3.04 7.02
N GLN A 732 -5.89 4.14 7.71
CA GLN A 732 -6.12 4.24 9.15
C GLN A 732 -7.59 4.49 9.50
N GLN A 733 -8.22 5.45 8.83
CA GLN A 733 -9.60 5.83 9.09
C GLN A 733 -10.32 6.13 7.77
N MET A 734 -11.56 5.66 7.66
CA MET A 734 -12.43 5.97 6.53
C MET A 734 -13.91 5.93 6.94
N HIS A 735 -14.75 6.55 6.12
CA HIS A 735 -16.20 6.47 6.24
C HIS A 735 -16.75 5.21 5.53
N LYS A 736 -17.92 4.71 5.95
CA LYS A 736 -18.59 3.55 5.33
C LYS A 736 -18.83 3.77 3.83
N SER A 737 -19.34 4.94 3.48
CA SER A 737 -19.52 5.38 2.10
C SER A 737 -18.22 5.42 1.27
N THR A 738 -17.06 5.65 1.89
CA THR A 738 -15.75 5.57 1.20
C THR A 738 -15.37 4.12 0.92
N LEU A 739 -15.61 3.21 1.86
CA LEU A 739 -15.38 1.77 1.64
C LEU A 739 -16.20 1.26 0.46
N GLU A 740 -17.49 1.62 0.37
CA GLU A 740 -18.35 1.21 -0.75
C GLU A 740 -17.77 1.60 -2.12
N ILE A 741 -17.30 2.85 -2.27
CA ILE A 741 -16.68 3.31 -3.52
C ILE A 741 -15.39 2.53 -3.80
N LYS A 742 -14.53 2.34 -2.79
CA LYS A 742 -13.26 1.61 -2.96
C LYS A 742 -13.51 0.18 -3.41
N LEU A 743 -14.42 -0.54 -2.75
CA LEU A 743 -14.77 -1.92 -3.12
C LEU A 743 -15.37 -1.98 -4.52
N ARG A 744 -16.17 -0.98 -4.92
CA ARG A 744 -16.68 -0.88 -6.29
C ARG A 744 -15.56 -0.72 -7.32
N VAL A 745 -14.59 0.17 -7.11
CA VAL A 745 -13.44 0.33 -8.01
C VAL A 745 -12.66 -0.99 -8.12
N LEU A 746 -12.34 -1.60 -6.98
CA LEU A 746 -11.58 -2.85 -6.89
C LEU A 746 -12.32 -4.02 -7.55
N HIS A 747 -13.65 -4.09 -7.40
CA HIS A 747 -14.48 -5.12 -7.99
C HIS A 747 -14.44 -5.02 -9.52
N LEU A 748 -14.59 -3.81 -10.06
CA LEU A 748 -14.48 -3.60 -11.51
C LEU A 748 -13.10 -4.00 -12.03
N SER A 749 -12.03 -3.59 -11.32
CA SER A 749 -10.65 -3.95 -11.67
C SER A 749 -10.48 -5.47 -11.75
N LYS A 750 -11.03 -6.21 -10.77
CA LYS A 750 -10.96 -7.68 -10.75
C LYS A 750 -11.76 -8.31 -11.88
N LEU A 751 -12.98 -7.85 -12.15
CA LEU A 751 -13.81 -8.33 -13.25
C LEU A 751 -13.13 -8.13 -14.61
N MET A 752 -12.69 -6.91 -14.90
CA MET A 752 -12.05 -6.57 -16.18
C MET A 752 -10.77 -7.37 -16.41
N THR A 753 -9.92 -7.47 -15.39
CA THR A 753 -8.66 -8.23 -15.48
C THR A 753 -8.92 -9.71 -15.68
N HIS A 754 -9.93 -10.25 -14.98
CA HIS A 754 -10.28 -11.66 -15.07
C HIS A 754 -10.82 -12.01 -16.46
N HIS A 755 -11.73 -11.22 -17.05
CA HIS A 755 -12.21 -11.50 -18.41
C HIS A 755 -11.11 -11.37 -19.45
N ALA A 756 -10.28 -10.32 -19.35
CA ALA A 756 -9.16 -10.13 -20.25
C ALA A 756 -8.17 -11.31 -20.17
N GLY A 757 -7.83 -11.77 -18.97
CA GLY A 757 -6.95 -12.93 -18.77
C GLY A 757 -7.61 -14.23 -19.22
N MET A 758 -8.78 -14.56 -18.69
CA MET A 758 -9.40 -15.87 -18.91
C MET A 758 -9.79 -16.09 -20.37
N TYR A 759 -10.40 -15.12 -21.05
CA TYR A 759 -10.93 -15.38 -22.40
C TYR A 759 -9.92 -15.10 -23.52
N ARG A 760 -8.70 -14.64 -23.18
CA ARG A 760 -7.61 -14.41 -24.13
C ARG A 760 -6.35 -15.14 -23.65
N PRO A 761 -6.10 -16.38 -24.12
CA PRO A 761 -5.01 -17.23 -23.62
C PRO A 761 -3.63 -16.57 -23.56
N THR A 762 -3.32 -15.68 -24.52
CA THR A 762 -2.04 -14.94 -24.55
C THR A 762 -1.91 -13.92 -23.42
N LEU A 763 -3.01 -13.34 -22.95
CA LEU A 763 -3.00 -12.38 -21.84
C LEU A 763 -2.85 -13.06 -20.48
N ARG A 764 -3.12 -14.37 -20.36
CA ARG A 764 -2.89 -15.14 -19.12
C ARG A 764 -1.41 -15.20 -18.72
N GLN A 765 -0.52 -15.00 -19.68
CA GLN A 765 0.93 -15.03 -19.48
C GLN A 765 1.48 -13.69 -18.96
N ILE A 766 0.64 -12.64 -18.93
CA ILE A 766 1.02 -11.30 -18.52
C ILE A 766 0.60 -11.09 -17.05
N PRO A 767 1.43 -10.43 -16.21
CA PRO A 767 1.04 -10.05 -14.85
C PRO A 767 -0.30 -9.31 -14.82
N SER A 768 -1.15 -9.65 -13.85
CA SER A 768 -2.53 -9.14 -13.73
C SER A 768 -2.60 -7.60 -13.74
N GLY A 769 -1.66 -6.92 -13.06
CA GLY A 769 -1.57 -5.46 -13.06
C GLY A 769 -1.30 -4.85 -14.44
N LEU A 770 -0.49 -5.52 -15.29
CA LEU A 770 -0.23 -5.07 -16.66
C LEU A 770 -1.42 -5.36 -17.58
N VAL A 771 -2.10 -6.50 -17.40
CA VAL A 771 -3.35 -6.80 -18.11
C VAL A 771 -4.39 -5.73 -17.80
N LEU A 772 -4.55 -5.37 -16.53
CA LEU A 772 -5.46 -4.30 -16.10
C LEU A 772 -5.08 -2.97 -16.73
N ALA A 773 -3.82 -2.54 -16.58
CA ALA A 773 -3.32 -1.27 -17.11
C ALA A 773 -3.58 -1.13 -18.61
N ARG A 774 -3.38 -2.20 -19.39
CA ARG A 774 -3.68 -2.22 -20.83
C ARG A 774 -5.17 -2.25 -21.15
N SER A 775 -5.98 -2.87 -20.29
CA SER A 775 -7.43 -2.99 -20.48
C SER A 775 -8.17 -1.68 -20.23
N VAL A 776 -7.67 -0.82 -19.32
CA VAL A 776 -8.31 0.46 -18.96
C VAL A 776 -7.93 1.62 -19.87
N VAL A 777 -7.02 1.43 -20.85
CA VAL A 777 -6.63 2.47 -21.82
C VAL A 777 -7.81 2.90 -22.69
N SER A 778 -8.71 1.96 -23.00
CA SER A 778 -9.93 2.26 -23.75
C SER A 778 -10.88 3.08 -22.88
N SER A 779 -11.27 4.27 -23.35
CA SER A 779 -12.24 5.11 -22.66
C SER A 779 -13.54 4.36 -22.38
N ALA A 780 -14.04 4.50 -21.15
CA ALA A 780 -15.38 4.02 -20.78
C ALA A 780 -16.49 4.67 -21.63
N TRP A 781 -16.22 5.85 -22.22
CA TRP A 781 -17.18 6.63 -23.01
C TRP A 781 -16.99 6.49 -24.53
N ASN A 782 -16.29 5.46 -25.04
CA ASN A 782 -15.96 5.29 -26.47
C ASN A 782 -17.15 5.04 -27.45
N ARG A 783 -18.38 4.76 -26.98
CA ARG A 783 -19.52 4.43 -27.87
C ARG A 783 -20.34 5.66 -28.30
N ARG A 784 -19.91 6.34 -29.37
CA ARG A 784 -20.57 7.42 -30.18
C ARG A 784 -21.32 8.59 -29.50
N LYS A 785 -21.93 8.50 -28.30
CA LYS A 785 -22.57 9.62 -27.57
C LYS A 785 -22.59 9.57 -26.01
N PRO A 786 -21.72 8.85 -25.26
CA PRO A 786 -21.93 8.67 -23.81
C PRO A 786 -21.48 9.90 -23.00
N TRP A 787 -20.39 10.56 -23.41
CA TRP A 787 -19.86 11.71 -22.68
C TRP A 787 -20.77 12.92 -22.78
N SER A 788 -21.24 13.31 -23.97
CA SER A 788 -22.11 14.49 -24.13
C SER A 788 -23.43 14.34 -23.35
N LYS A 789 -23.96 13.12 -23.23
CA LYS A 789 -25.12 12.82 -22.38
C LYS A 789 -24.77 12.95 -20.89
N PHE A 790 -23.60 12.45 -20.49
CA PHE A 790 -23.14 12.49 -19.09
C PHE A 790 -22.78 13.92 -18.65
N ALA A 791 -22.05 14.66 -19.47
CA ALA A 791 -21.67 16.05 -19.24
C ALA A 791 -22.87 17.01 -19.38
N GLY A 792 -23.72 16.81 -20.39
CA GLY A 792 -24.89 17.64 -20.67
C GLY A 792 -26.07 17.49 -19.70
N GLN A 793 -25.92 16.76 -18.59
CA GLN A 793 -26.82 16.90 -17.46
C GLN A 793 -26.53 18.27 -16.83
N SER A 794 -27.37 19.26 -17.14
CA SER A 794 -27.22 20.69 -16.83
C SER A 794 -27.15 21.07 -15.33
N GLY A 795 -26.95 20.09 -14.44
CA GLY A 795 -26.87 20.26 -13.00
C GLY A 795 -25.54 19.80 -12.40
N LYS A 796 -25.31 20.21 -11.15
CA LYS A 796 -24.27 19.59 -10.30
C LYS A 796 -24.54 18.09 -10.21
N ALA A 797 -23.50 17.26 -10.33
CA ALA A 797 -23.60 15.82 -10.19
C ALA A 797 -24.39 15.41 -8.94
N HIS A 798 -25.27 14.42 -9.10
CA HIS A 798 -25.93 13.76 -7.99
C HIS A 798 -24.93 12.81 -7.32
N LEU A 799 -24.65 13.03 -6.04
CA LEU A 799 -23.56 12.39 -5.30
C LEU A 799 -24.07 11.82 -3.96
N PRO A 800 -24.88 10.75 -3.99
CA PRO A 800 -25.53 10.20 -2.80
C PRO A 800 -24.55 9.67 -1.76
N LEU A 801 -23.39 9.12 -2.17
CA LEU A 801 -22.38 8.61 -1.24
C LEU A 801 -21.64 9.76 -0.56
N ASN A 802 -21.39 10.85 -1.28
CA ASN A 802 -20.87 12.06 -0.64
C ASN A 802 -21.86 12.64 0.38
N GLU A 803 -23.16 12.65 0.08
CA GLU A 803 -24.19 13.08 1.04
C GLU A 803 -24.22 12.17 2.26
N ARG A 804 -24.21 10.84 2.07
CA ARG A 804 -24.07 9.86 3.15
C ARG A 804 -22.79 10.08 3.96
N ARG A 805 -21.65 10.35 3.31
CA ARG A 805 -20.37 10.64 4.00
C ARG A 805 -20.48 11.86 4.92
N GLN A 806 -21.18 12.91 4.49
CA GLN A 806 -21.39 14.11 5.32
C GLN A 806 -22.31 13.83 6.53
N GLN A 807 -23.33 13.00 6.33
CA GLN A 807 -24.20 12.54 7.41
C GLN A 807 -23.43 11.65 8.40
N GLU A 808 -22.66 10.69 7.89
CA GLU A 808 -21.79 9.81 8.66
C GLU A 808 -20.79 10.61 9.51
N ALA A 809 -20.12 11.62 8.92
CA ALA A 809 -19.22 12.50 9.64
C ALA A 809 -19.93 13.30 10.74
N SER A 810 -21.13 13.82 10.46
CA SER A 810 -21.95 14.51 11.47
C SER A 810 -22.35 13.60 12.62
N LEU A 811 -22.76 12.36 12.33
CA LEU A 811 -23.13 11.36 13.34
C LEU A 811 -21.94 10.96 14.22
N VAL A 812 -20.78 10.68 13.61
CA VAL A 812 -19.55 10.36 14.32
C VAL A 812 -19.14 11.51 15.24
N LYS A 813 -19.19 12.75 14.75
CA LYS A 813 -18.89 13.96 15.53
C LYS A 813 -19.87 14.15 16.68
N ALA A 814 -21.17 14.01 16.43
CA ALA A 814 -22.21 14.11 17.45
C ALA A 814 -22.04 13.04 18.53
N HIS A 815 -21.74 11.79 18.14
CA HIS A 815 -21.47 10.71 19.08
C HIS A 815 -20.22 10.97 19.93
N ALA A 816 -19.13 11.44 19.32
CA ALA A 816 -17.93 11.84 20.04
C ALA A 816 -18.20 12.95 21.08
N SER A 817 -19.10 13.89 20.77
CA SER A 817 -19.51 14.95 21.70
C SER A 817 -20.48 14.51 22.80
N LYS A 818 -21.20 13.39 22.60
CA LYS A 818 -22.16 12.81 23.56
C LYS A 818 -21.50 11.92 24.61
N LYS A 819 -20.30 11.40 24.35
CA LYS A 819 -19.50 10.81 25.41
C LYS A 819 -19.28 11.92 26.44
N PRO A 820 -19.75 11.77 27.71
CA PRO A 820 -19.33 12.71 28.73
C PRO A 820 -17.80 12.77 28.66
N ALA A 821 -17.21 13.93 28.93
CA ALA A 821 -15.81 13.99 29.33
C ALA A 821 -15.69 13.21 30.66
N ALA A 822 -15.89 11.90 30.61
CA ALA A 822 -15.70 11.00 31.70
C ALA A 822 -14.24 11.14 32.02
N ASN A 823 -13.98 11.69 33.20
CA ASN A 823 -12.76 11.56 33.94
C ASN A 823 -12.17 10.17 33.69
N ILE A 824 -11.29 10.04 32.69
CA ILE A 824 -10.18 9.13 32.79
C ILE A 824 -9.28 9.79 33.82
N LYS A 825 -9.68 9.66 35.10
CA LYS A 825 -8.71 9.57 36.16
C LYS A 825 -7.87 8.38 35.78
N ARG A 826 -6.71 8.65 35.18
CA ARG A 826 -5.58 7.73 35.21
C ARG A 826 -5.56 7.12 36.62
N PRO A 827 -5.52 5.79 36.78
CA PRO A 827 -5.39 5.20 38.10
C PRO A 827 -4.16 5.81 38.77
N ALA A 828 -4.39 6.54 39.86
CA ALA A 828 -3.34 7.12 40.66
C ALA A 828 -2.79 6.03 41.58
N ALA A 829 -1.82 5.28 41.09
CA ALA A 829 -0.87 4.58 41.94
C ALA A 829 0.53 5.10 41.62
N MET A 830 1.14 5.71 42.65
CA MET A 830 2.51 6.25 42.74
C MET A 830 2.85 7.51 41.95
N ARG A 831 2.08 8.57 42.21
CA ARG A 831 2.70 9.88 42.47
C ARG A 831 3.30 9.88 43.89
N HIS A 832 4.47 9.29 44.06
CA HIS A 832 5.38 9.76 45.11
C HIS A 832 6.19 10.93 44.53
N CYS A 833 5.60 12.13 44.57
CA CYS A 833 6.42 13.31 44.71
C CYS A 833 6.93 13.32 46.15
N ALA A 834 8.18 12.93 46.37
CA ALA A 834 8.94 13.54 47.45
C ALA A 834 9.08 15.03 47.10
N LYS A 835 8.21 15.85 47.68
CA LYS A 835 8.48 17.29 47.83
C LYS A 835 9.79 17.41 48.61
N LYS A 836 10.85 17.92 48.00
CA LYS A 836 11.69 18.88 48.73
C LYS A 836 10.93 20.22 48.75
N PRO A 837 10.85 20.89 49.90
CA PRO A 837 10.04 22.09 50.09
C PRO A 837 10.60 23.28 49.31
N ALA A 838 9.69 24.19 48.96
CA ALA A 838 10.00 25.49 48.42
C ALA A 838 10.67 26.37 49.49
N THR A 839 11.83 26.93 49.16
CA THR A 839 12.36 28.14 49.80
C THR A 839 13.01 29.01 48.73
N HIS A 840 12.26 29.98 48.22
CA HIS A 840 12.84 31.23 47.73
C HIS A 840 13.10 32.13 48.94
N VAL A 841 14.35 32.19 49.40
CA VAL A 841 14.91 33.39 50.05
C VAL A 841 16.24 33.65 49.37
N LEU A 842 16.28 34.72 48.58
CA LEU A 842 17.51 35.34 48.09
C LEU A 842 18.34 35.83 49.28
N PRO A 843 19.64 35.54 49.37
CA PRO A 843 20.56 36.43 50.05
C PRO A 843 20.81 37.65 49.14
N GLN A 844 20.50 38.83 49.67
CA GLN A 844 20.86 40.12 49.10
C GLN A 844 22.38 40.35 49.08
N LYS A 845 22.81 41.06 48.03
CA LYS A 845 24.10 41.75 47.79
C LYS A 845 25.28 40.78 47.59
N VAL A 846 26.01 40.84 46.47
CA VAL A 846 26.92 41.94 46.13
C VAL A 846 27.17 42.05 44.60
N ARG A 847 26.97 43.28 44.10
CA ARG A 847 27.62 44.03 43.00
C ARG A 847 27.91 43.38 41.64
N ARG A 848 27.32 44.03 40.62
CA ARG A 848 27.74 44.15 39.21
C ARG A 848 29.27 44.25 39.03
N THR A 849 29.80 43.53 38.05
CA THR A 849 30.95 43.93 37.19
C THR A 849 30.96 43.07 35.91
N PRO A 850 31.57 43.53 34.81
CA PRO A 850 31.09 43.31 33.43
C PRO A 850 31.61 42.02 32.81
N PHE A 851 30.81 41.40 31.93
CA PHE A 851 31.35 40.48 30.93
C PHE A 851 32.14 41.29 29.90
N ASN A 852 33.45 41.42 30.16
CA ASN A 852 34.44 41.84 29.19
C ASN A 852 34.65 40.74 28.15
N ARG A 853 34.77 41.17 26.89
CA ARG A 853 35.44 40.44 25.80
C ARG A 853 36.71 39.76 26.31
N VAL A 854 36.86 38.46 26.05
CA VAL A 854 38.18 37.83 25.95
C VAL A 854 38.23 37.00 24.68
N ARG A 855 39.04 37.49 23.74
CA ARG A 855 39.61 36.75 22.60
C ARG A 855 40.27 35.47 23.12
N VAL A 856 39.99 34.33 22.48
CA VAL A 856 41.01 33.30 22.35
C VAL A 856 41.60 33.43 20.94
N SER A 857 42.86 33.84 20.99
CA SER A 857 43.78 34.13 19.90
C SER A 857 44.09 32.92 19.03
N THR A 858 44.05 33.14 17.72
CA THR A 858 44.93 32.47 16.77
C THR A 858 46.38 32.53 17.27
N CYS A 859 46.98 31.38 17.58
CA CYS A 859 48.43 31.28 17.69
C CYS A 859 49.01 31.26 16.27
N ARG A 860 49.42 32.44 15.82
CA ARG A 860 50.34 32.61 14.69
C ARG A 860 51.75 32.58 15.26
N ILE A 861 52.57 31.69 14.73
CA ILE A 861 54.02 31.65 14.94
C ILE A 861 54.60 33.04 14.63
N MET A 862 55.26 33.66 15.63
CA MET A 862 55.99 34.92 15.44
C MET A 862 57.37 34.64 14.84
N GLY A 863 57.53 34.93 13.55
CA GLY A 863 58.81 35.23 12.95
C GLY A 863 59.26 36.65 13.33
N LYS A 864 60.43 36.76 13.96
CA LYS A 864 61.06 38.02 14.35
C LYS A 864 61.63 38.78 13.13
N LYS A 865 61.56 40.11 13.28
CA LYS A 865 62.55 41.15 12.87
C LYS A 865 62.64 41.60 11.39
N ARG A 866 62.14 42.84 11.25
CA ARG A 866 62.82 44.09 10.83
C ARG A 866 63.38 44.25 9.40
N GLN A 867 62.96 45.41 8.87
CA GLN A 867 63.66 46.38 8.02
C GLN A 867 63.66 46.17 6.50
N GLY A 868 63.12 47.20 5.83
CA GLY A 868 63.78 47.82 4.68
C GLY A 868 63.22 47.45 3.31
N GLY A 869 62.98 48.49 2.49
CA GLY A 869 63.26 48.39 1.06
C GLY A 869 62.05 48.35 0.12
N LEU A 870 61.69 49.54 -0.37
CA LEU A 870 61.70 49.91 -1.80
C LEU A 870 61.36 48.85 -2.89
N LYS A 871 60.49 49.33 -3.81
CA LYS A 871 60.46 49.08 -5.28
C LYS A 871 60.06 47.65 -5.69
N ALA A 872 59.35 47.43 -6.78
CA ALA A 872 58.90 48.25 -7.91
C ALA A 872 57.49 47.80 -8.32
#